data_AF-A0A2W7BQZ6-F1
#
_entry.id   AF-A0A2W7BQZ6-F1
#
_cell.length_a   1.000
_cell.length_b   1.000
_cell.length_c   1.000
_cell.angle_alpha   90.00
_cell.angle_beta   90.00
_cell.angle_gamma   90.00
#
_symmetry.space_group_name_H-M   'P 1'
#
loop_
_entity.id
_entity.type
_entity.pdbx_description
1 polymer ?
#
loop_
_entity_poly.entity_id
_entity_poly.type
_entity_poly.pdbx_seq_one_letter_code
_entity_poly.pdbx_strand_id
1 'polypeptide(L)'
;MMDPNFSTWFEGKYLSTDWTSPFFSVWAALLAARRDEPLKVLEIGSWEGRSAIFFLQYLSKCQLTCIDTFSGSPEHALRARWADQLAHVEQRFDLNIAEFGGRVEKIKSRSSQALARLVAEERSFDVVFIDGSHHSADVQADAVFSWQMVRDGGIIIFDDYEWTFFPDEVDRPKLGIDTFLSVHAGQYRELYRGLQIIVQKIEASKIEPSREPAPALPREAGQALDIAENSVEFVLIAEAGILEAQALLLCESIRCFAGAYSRCPTTVVSPRSSRRPSLSTLHKLEQLDVEYLPIEIESYDPQYGTSYRIHALAHVERRPGPPVIIQLDSDTIFVAEPDFSLGASAAAARPVDIKGMCTTGPGDPFDSYWRQLCTLVGVDYEHLPIVQTTVDGQAVRASYDGGLFVAKRACGLFQRTEDIFRQLVAADMKPWTDGPTISTGTGVPHGETPAYWGTSQAALSLAAVAGNHSVRLLPDTHNFPLNCVAALAVPDPARLVHIHYHELFSAGSADANPILNGTLDLPAGISEWLVARLPLQEHPQPTVPKRDLPKPPRRKAILVLGMHRSGTSALGGVINALGAAGPKNPLSANSHNPRGFWESARLYLANNDLLTSANSSWSDWRPLDPRWMQSPAAERHRHKIRAILDNEFGDEPLFFVKDPRICRFVPLLSSILAEMAVDAVAFLPVRNPLEVALSLKRRDGLPLPRSLMLWLRHVLDAEHHSRGMPRYFLRHEDFLIDWRRHMDRAAEATGVVWPARSSQSDVEIEQFLTADLHHERASIEDMRNHPDVTPLVRKTYDIFRAMAVDGESPELRAELDRVRMGFDESCDVLGMMVAAETEQLRGELGARNLEYGAVIRAQHDLRLEHDAVVRALLDVGLERDAVARAHHEVGLERDTVARALHDLRLEHDAAVRAHHELGLERDTAVRTVHDLSLERDALVRDRDALRAERNALLASSSWRLTAPLRWVRGPFMRRR
;
A
#
# COMPACT_ATOMS: atom_id res chain seq x y z
N MET A 1 35.16 -6.64 -37.65
CA MET A 1 34.63 -7.86 -38.31
C MET A 1 33.35 -7.44 -39.01
N MET A 2 33.14 -7.86 -40.26
CA MET A 2 31.97 -7.48 -41.09
C MET A 2 30.67 -7.73 -40.34
N ASP A 3 29.75 -6.77 -40.36
CA ASP A 3 28.37 -6.96 -39.91
C ASP A 3 27.75 -8.09 -40.73
N PRO A 4 27.34 -9.22 -40.12
CA PRO A 4 26.72 -10.30 -40.88
C PRO A 4 25.43 -9.75 -41.46
N ASN A 5 25.28 -9.78 -42.79
CA ASN A 5 24.00 -9.41 -43.38
C ASN A 5 22.96 -10.49 -43.04
N PHE A 6 22.22 -10.29 -41.94
CA PHE A 6 21.21 -11.23 -41.45
C PHE A 6 19.95 -11.29 -42.33
N SER A 7 19.75 -10.30 -43.21
CA SER A 7 18.51 -10.14 -44.00
C SER A 7 18.21 -11.36 -44.89
N THR A 8 19.26 -12.03 -45.41
CA THR A 8 19.11 -13.19 -46.28
C THR A 8 18.49 -14.41 -45.58
N TRP A 9 18.55 -14.49 -44.25
CA TRP A 9 17.94 -15.59 -43.48
C TRP A 9 16.41 -15.54 -43.42
N PHE A 10 15.85 -14.37 -43.74
CA PHE A 10 14.42 -14.11 -43.69
C PHE A 10 13.80 -14.07 -45.08
N GLU A 11 14.58 -14.28 -46.13
CA GLU A 11 14.07 -14.39 -47.51
C GLU A 11 13.11 -15.59 -47.62
N GLY A 12 11.90 -15.34 -48.11
CA GLY A 12 10.86 -16.36 -48.22
C GLY A 12 10.13 -16.70 -46.91
N LYS A 13 10.40 -15.98 -45.81
CA LYS A 13 9.67 -16.11 -44.54
C LYS A 13 8.47 -15.16 -44.48
N TYR A 14 7.42 -15.58 -43.80
CA TYR A 14 6.20 -14.80 -43.57
C TYR A 14 6.26 -14.14 -42.19
N LEU A 15 6.86 -12.95 -42.13
CA LEU A 15 6.99 -12.14 -40.91
C LEU A 15 6.26 -10.82 -41.10
N SER A 16 5.34 -10.50 -40.20
CA SER A 16 4.54 -9.26 -40.23
C SER A 16 5.21 -8.11 -39.47
N THR A 17 6.19 -8.41 -38.62
CA THR A 17 6.80 -7.48 -37.67
C THR A 17 8.31 -7.75 -37.52
N ASP A 18 9.05 -6.71 -37.10
CA ASP A 18 10.49 -6.76 -36.85
C ASP A 18 10.84 -5.94 -35.62
N TRP A 19 10.93 -6.60 -34.48
CA TRP A 19 11.33 -5.99 -33.20
C TRP A 19 12.72 -6.44 -32.76
N THR A 20 13.18 -7.60 -33.24
CA THR A 20 14.37 -8.28 -32.72
C THR A 20 15.63 -8.11 -33.57
N SER A 21 15.53 -7.79 -34.87
CA SER A 21 16.72 -7.64 -35.72
C SER A 21 17.74 -6.57 -35.30
N PRO A 22 17.34 -5.44 -34.68
CA PRO A 22 18.30 -4.48 -34.14
C PRO A 22 19.30 -5.08 -33.12
N PHE A 23 18.96 -6.21 -32.48
CA PHE A 23 19.78 -6.84 -31.44
C PHE A 23 20.66 -7.99 -31.94
N PHE A 24 20.50 -8.44 -33.19
CA PHE A 24 21.20 -9.62 -33.72
C PHE A 24 22.72 -9.45 -33.74
N SER A 25 23.23 -8.25 -33.98
CA SER A 25 24.67 -7.97 -33.93
C SER A 25 25.23 -8.14 -32.50
N VAL A 26 24.48 -7.71 -31.48
CA VAL A 26 24.82 -7.90 -30.07
C VAL A 26 24.81 -9.39 -29.72
N TRP A 27 23.74 -10.10 -30.06
CA TRP A 27 23.63 -11.54 -29.81
C TRP A 27 24.73 -12.32 -30.53
N ALA A 28 25.02 -11.99 -31.78
CA ALA A 28 26.06 -12.63 -32.56
C ALA A 28 27.44 -12.43 -31.92
N ALA A 29 27.75 -11.22 -31.44
CA ALA A 29 29.00 -10.94 -30.75
C ALA A 29 29.15 -11.75 -29.45
N LEU A 30 28.09 -11.83 -28.64
CA LEU A 30 28.11 -12.57 -27.38
C LEU A 30 28.16 -14.10 -27.57
N LEU A 31 27.53 -14.62 -28.61
CA LEU A 31 27.44 -16.05 -28.88
C LEU A 31 28.54 -16.57 -29.83
N ALA A 32 29.39 -15.69 -30.37
CA ALA A 32 30.41 -16.05 -31.37
C ALA A 32 31.32 -17.20 -30.93
N ALA A 33 31.73 -17.21 -29.66
CA ALA A 33 32.65 -18.21 -29.13
C ALA A 33 32.03 -19.62 -29.02
N ARG A 34 30.70 -19.71 -28.93
CA ARG A 34 29.95 -20.97 -28.75
C ARG A 34 29.16 -21.38 -30.00
N ARG A 35 29.42 -20.73 -31.13
CA ARG A 35 28.63 -20.84 -32.36
C ARG A 35 28.50 -22.27 -32.90
N ASP A 36 29.59 -23.04 -32.80
CA ASP A 36 29.69 -24.40 -33.35
C ASP A 36 29.40 -25.49 -32.31
N GLU A 37 28.96 -25.13 -31.11
CA GLU A 37 28.56 -26.04 -30.04
C GLU A 37 27.11 -26.52 -30.21
N PRO A 38 26.77 -27.76 -29.80
CA PRO A 38 25.40 -28.27 -29.83
C PRO A 38 24.58 -27.72 -28.64
N LEU A 39 24.33 -26.40 -28.65
CA LEU A 39 23.67 -25.71 -27.55
C LEU A 39 22.19 -26.06 -27.44
N LYS A 40 21.67 -26.12 -26.22
CA LYS A 40 20.22 -26.16 -25.95
C LYS A 40 19.71 -24.74 -25.70
N VAL A 41 18.79 -24.28 -26.52
CA VAL A 41 18.23 -22.93 -26.46
C VAL A 41 16.76 -23.01 -26.05
N LEU A 42 16.36 -22.17 -25.11
CA LEU A 42 14.96 -21.97 -24.72
C LEU A 42 14.52 -20.58 -25.15
N GLU A 43 13.38 -20.50 -25.83
CA GLU A 43 12.77 -19.26 -26.26
C GLU A 43 11.34 -19.18 -25.73
N ILE A 44 11.05 -18.12 -24.97
CA ILE A 44 9.73 -17.83 -24.41
C ILE A 44 9.20 -16.58 -25.11
N GLY A 45 8.06 -16.71 -25.79
CA GLY A 45 7.53 -15.65 -26.66
C GLY A 45 8.12 -15.73 -28.07
N SER A 46 7.72 -16.75 -28.83
CA SER A 46 8.29 -17.03 -30.15
C SER A 46 7.56 -16.33 -31.30
N TRP A 47 6.32 -15.89 -31.09
CA TRP A 47 5.48 -15.18 -32.06
C TRP A 47 5.48 -15.82 -33.46
N GLU A 48 6.08 -15.18 -34.47
CA GLU A 48 6.21 -15.68 -35.84
C GLU A 48 7.58 -16.34 -36.13
N GLY A 49 8.47 -16.36 -35.15
CA GLY A 49 9.73 -17.13 -35.18
C GLY A 49 10.95 -16.35 -35.66
N ARG A 50 10.96 -15.02 -35.61
CA ARG A 50 12.10 -14.20 -36.08
C ARG A 50 13.36 -14.42 -35.24
N SER A 51 13.24 -14.39 -33.93
CA SER A 51 14.29 -14.75 -32.95
C SER A 51 14.67 -16.23 -33.06
N ALA A 52 13.69 -17.13 -33.18
CA ALA A 52 13.92 -18.56 -33.43
C ALA A 52 14.82 -18.81 -34.65
N ILE A 53 14.53 -18.16 -35.79
CA ILE A 53 15.34 -18.26 -37.02
C ILE A 53 16.76 -17.78 -36.77
N PHE A 54 16.95 -16.68 -36.03
CA PHE A 54 18.30 -16.21 -35.68
C PHE A 54 19.07 -17.30 -34.92
N PHE A 55 18.49 -17.88 -33.86
CA PHE A 55 19.18 -18.92 -33.09
C PHE A 55 19.49 -20.14 -33.96
N LEU A 56 18.53 -20.60 -34.78
CA LEU A 56 18.69 -21.78 -35.62
C LEU A 56 19.73 -21.63 -36.75
N GLN A 57 19.83 -20.44 -37.33
CA GLN A 57 20.78 -20.09 -38.39
C GLN A 57 22.17 -19.76 -37.83
N TYR A 58 22.24 -18.94 -36.78
CA TYR A 58 23.52 -18.52 -36.21
C TYR A 58 24.19 -19.67 -35.46
N LEU A 59 23.44 -20.37 -34.60
CA LEU A 59 23.89 -21.54 -33.85
C LEU A 59 23.49 -22.82 -34.59
N SER A 60 24.21 -23.13 -35.67
CA SER A 60 23.85 -24.18 -36.64
C SER A 60 23.65 -25.60 -36.08
N LYS A 61 24.10 -25.87 -34.85
CA LYS A 61 23.96 -27.17 -34.16
C LYS A 61 23.01 -27.15 -32.97
N CYS A 62 22.35 -26.01 -32.70
CA CYS A 62 21.49 -25.91 -31.53
C CYS A 62 20.20 -26.74 -31.65
N GLN A 63 19.68 -27.12 -30.49
CA GLN A 63 18.32 -27.61 -30.27
C GLN A 63 17.51 -26.50 -29.61
N LEU A 64 16.45 -26.05 -30.27
CA LEU A 64 15.63 -24.92 -29.82
C LEU A 64 14.28 -25.42 -29.30
N THR A 65 13.93 -25.06 -28.07
CA THR A 65 12.60 -25.25 -27.50
C THR A 65 11.88 -23.91 -27.47
N CYS A 66 10.76 -23.80 -28.17
CA CYS A 66 9.95 -22.59 -28.30
C CYS A 66 8.66 -22.73 -27.49
N ILE A 67 8.38 -21.76 -26.62
CA ILE A 67 7.16 -21.69 -25.82
C ILE A 67 6.38 -20.44 -26.23
N ASP A 68 5.16 -20.63 -26.71
CA ASP A 68 4.24 -19.53 -26.99
C ASP A 68 2.78 -19.99 -26.88
N THR A 69 1.87 -19.06 -26.60
CA THR A 69 0.42 -19.29 -26.68
C THR A 69 -0.14 -19.08 -28.10
N PHE A 70 0.61 -18.36 -28.93
CA PHE A 70 0.26 -17.79 -30.23
C PHE A 70 -1.02 -16.95 -30.22
N SER A 71 -1.38 -16.42 -29.05
CA SER A 71 -2.61 -15.65 -28.82
C SER A 71 -2.38 -14.14 -28.74
N GLY A 72 -1.12 -13.68 -28.69
CA GLY A 72 -0.74 -12.27 -28.53
C GLY A 72 -0.94 -11.71 -27.12
N SER A 73 -0.46 -10.47 -26.91
CA SER A 73 -0.58 -9.70 -25.67
C SER A 73 -1.71 -8.64 -25.76
N PRO A 74 -2.18 -8.07 -24.63
CA PRO A 74 -3.29 -7.10 -24.59
C PRO A 74 -3.14 -5.89 -25.53
N GLU A 75 -1.92 -5.40 -25.74
CA GLU A 75 -1.60 -4.32 -26.69
C GLU A 75 -1.88 -4.68 -28.15
N HIS A 76 -1.85 -5.98 -28.49
CA HIS A 76 -2.17 -6.48 -29.83
C HIS A 76 -3.68 -6.52 -30.10
N ALA A 77 -4.49 -6.65 -29.03
CA ALA A 77 -5.95 -6.60 -29.11
C ALA A 77 -6.51 -5.17 -29.22
N LEU A 78 -5.77 -4.16 -28.75
CA LEU A 78 -6.22 -2.77 -28.65
C LEU A 78 -6.04 -1.94 -29.94
N ARG A 79 -5.36 -2.47 -30.96
CA ARG A 79 -5.16 -1.78 -32.24
C ARG A 79 -5.89 -2.50 -33.37
N ALA A 80 -6.93 -1.87 -33.92
CA ALA A 80 -7.76 -2.41 -35.01
C ALA A 80 -6.98 -2.91 -36.25
N ARG A 81 -5.72 -2.48 -36.43
CA ARG A 81 -4.85 -2.92 -37.53
C ARG A 81 -4.33 -4.38 -37.38
N TRP A 82 -4.42 -4.99 -36.19
CA TRP A 82 -3.78 -6.28 -35.86
C TRP A 82 -4.75 -7.44 -35.55
N ALA A 83 -6.06 -7.18 -35.53
CA ALA A 83 -7.08 -8.20 -35.26
C ALA A 83 -7.07 -9.35 -36.30
N ASP A 84 -6.91 -9.03 -37.59
CA ASP A 84 -6.81 -10.05 -38.67
C ASP A 84 -5.45 -10.77 -38.70
N GLN A 85 -4.40 -10.18 -38.10
CA GLN A 85 -3.06 -10.75 -38.11
C GLN A 85 -2.85 -11.82 -37.03
N LEU A 86 -3.55 -11.73 -35.90
CA LEU A 86 -3.46 -12.66 -34.76
C LEU A 86 -3.92 -14.09 -35.12
N ALA A 87 -4.93 -14.23 -35.98
CA ALA A 87 -5.53 -15.53 -36.32
C ALA A 87 -4.57 -16.53 -36.99
N HIS A 88 -3.44 -16.05 -37.54
CA HIS A 88 -2.51 -16.85 -38.34
C HIS A 88 -1.08 -16.87 -37.79
N VAL A 89 -0.82 -16.33 -36.60
CA VAL A 89 0.55 -16.24 -36.04
C VAL A 89 1.19 -17.62 -35.89
N GLU A 90 0.47 -18.58 -35.31
CA GLU A 90 0.98 -19.96 -35.18
C GLU A 90 1.28 -20.61 -36.54
N GLN A 91 0.40 -20.40 -37.53
CA GLN A 91 0.61 -20.93 -38.88
C GLN A 91 1.84 -20.32 -39.55
N ARG A 92 2.06 -19.01 -39.36
CA ARG A 92 3.27 -18.34 -39.87
C ARG A 92 4.52 -18.83 -39.16
N PHE A 93 4.49 -19.01 -37.84
CA PHE A 93 5.57 -19.64 -37.07
C PHE A 93 5.92 -21.01 -37.63
N ASP A 94 4.92 -21.90 -37.77
CA ASP A 94 5.12 -23.26 -38.26
C ASP A 94 5.72 -23.28 -39.67
N LEU A 95 5.25 -22.41 -40.58
CA LEU A 95 5.81 -22.27 -41.93
C LEU A 95 7.26 -21.75 -41.92
N ASN A 96 7.55 -20.78 -41.05
CA ASN A 96 8.84 -20.14 -40.96
C ASN A 96 9.92 -21.09 -40.42
N ILE A 97 9.57 -21.94 -39.45
CA ILE A 97 10.50 -22.87 -38.80
C ILE A 97 10.55 -24.27 -39.46
N ALA A 98 9.65 -24.59 -40.39
CA ALA A 98 9.52 -25.91 -41.01
C ALA A 98 10.84 -26.47 -41.58
N GLU A 99 11.70 -25.63 -42.14
CA GLU A 99 12.98 -26.06 -42.74
C GLU A 99 13.98 -26.62 -41.73
N PHE A 100 13.86 -26.28 -40.45
CA PHE A 100 14.79 -26.69 -39.40
C PHE A 100 14.44 -28.05 -38.79
N GLY A 101 13.26 -28.59 -39.10
CA GLY A 101 12.84 -29.96 -38.77
C GLY A 101 13.02 -30.32 -37.30
N GLY A 102 13.66 -31.48 -37.03
CA GLY A 102 13.85 -32.02 -35.67
C GLY A 102 14.82 -31.24 -34.77
N ARG A 103 15.22 -30.02 -35.15
CA ARG A 103 15.97 -29.10 -34.30
C ARG A 103 15.09 -28.17 -33.46
N VAL A 104 13.78 -28.17 -33.71
CA VAL A 104 12.81 -27.29 -33.03
C VAL A 104 11.75 -28.12 -32.31
N GLU A 105 11.57 -27.84 -31.03
CA GLU A 105 10.48 -28.34 -30.21
C GLU A 105 9.50 -27.19 -29.94
N LYS A 106 8.28 -27.28 -30.50
CA LYS A 106 7.22 -26.29 -30.25
C LYS A 106 6.35 -26.74 -29.07
N ILE A 107 6.23 -25.90 -28.05
CA ILE A 107 5.34 -26.07 -26.90
C ILE A 107 4.29 -24.96 -26.94
N LYS A 108 3.08 -25.29 -27.40
CA LYS A 108 1.95 -24.36 -27.35
C LYS A 108 1.34 -24.34 -25.94
N SER A 109 1.77 -23.40 -25.11
CA SER A 109 1.32 -23.27 -23.72
C SER A 109 1.66 -21.88 -23.17
N ARG A 110 1.09 -21.54 -22.00
CA ARG A 110 1.60 -20.41 -21.21
C ARG A 110 2.98 -20.77 -20.67
N SER A 111 3.88 -19.79 -20.61
CA SER A 111 5.26 -19.97 -20.15
C SER A 111 5.33 -20.63 -18.77
N SER A 112 4.56 -20.15 -17.80
CA SER A 112 4.50 -20.72 -16.44
C SER A 112 4.20 -22.23 -16.40
N GLN A 113 3.27 -22.73 -17.22
CA GLN A 113 2.92 -24.16 -17.28
C GLN A 113 4.01 -24.98 -17.98
N ALA A 114 4.52 -24.48 -19.10
CA ALA A 114 5.57 -25.15 -19.85
C ALA A 114 6.88 -25.22 -19.04
N LEU A 115 7.29 -24.13 -18.40
CA LEU A 115 8.51 -24.06 -17.61
C LEU A 115 8.43 -24.96 -16.36
N ALA A 116 7.31 -24.97 -15.64
CA ALA A 116 7.10 -25.87 -14.51
C ALA A 116 7.24 -27.35 -14.93
N ARG A 117 6.69 -27.70 -16.10
CA ARG A 117 6.85 -29.03 -16.68
C ARG A 117 8.31 -29.33 -17.05
N LEU A 118 9.00 -28.41 -17.71
CA LEU A 118 10.40 -28.58 -18.11
C LEU A 118 11.34 -28.72 -16.91
N VAL A 119 11.07 -28.01 -15.80
CA VAL A 119 11.77 -28.16 -14.52
C VAL A 119 11.53 -29.56 -13.94
N ALA A 120 10.28 -30.03 -13.92
CA ALA A 120 9.95 -31.38 -13.45
C ALA A 120 10.58 -32.49 -14.32
N GLU A 121 10.81 -32.21 -15.60
CA GLU A 121 11.53 -33.07 -16.54
C GLU A 121 13.08 -32.92 -16.43
N GLU A 122 13.58 -32.13 -15.47
CA GLU A 122 15.00 -31.85 -15.25
C GLU A 122 15.74 -31.36 -16.51
N ARG A 123 15.03 -30.59 -17.35
CA ARG A 123 15.60 -30.02 -18.58
C ARG A 123 16.62 -28.95 -18.23
N SER A 124 17.65 -28.83 -19.06
CA SER A 124 18.69 -27.81 -18.92
C SER A 124 19.03 -27.15 -20.25
N PHE A 125 19.34 -25.85 -20.18
CA PHE A 125 19.58 -24.98 -21.33
C PHE A 125 20.89 -24.20 -21.19
N ASP A 126 21.49 -23.87 -22.33
CA ASP A 126 22.72 -23.08 -22.45
C ASP A 126 22.41 -21.59 -22.74
N VAL A 127 21.29 -21.32 -23.42
CA VAL A 127 20.81 -19.97 -23.72
C VAL A 127 19.30 -19.92 -23.48
N VAL A 128 18.83 -18.87 -22.81
CA VAL A 128 17.40 -18.59 -22.62
C VAL A 128 17.08 -17.20 -23.14
N PHE A 129 16.03 -17.06 -23.94
CA PHE A 129 15.47 -15.79 -24.41
C PHE A 129 14.05 -15.63 -23.85
N ILE A 130 13.79 -14.49 -23.21
CA ILE A 130 12.54 -14.19 -22.50
C ILE A 130 11.89 -12.94 -23.10
N ASP A 131 10.77 -13.15 -23.80
CA ASP A 131 9.96 -12.14 -24.51
C ASP A 131 8.47 -12.55 -24.53
N GLY A 132 8.00 -13.16 -23.43
CA GLY A 132 6.66 -13.76 -23.34
C GLY A 132 5.56 -12.76 -22.99
N SER A 133 5.30 -12.60 -21.70
CA SER A 133 4.36 -11.59 -21.18
C SER A 133 5.13 -10.33 -20.82
N HIS A 134 4.54 -9.15 -21.04
CA HIS A 134 5.15 -7.87 -20.66
C HIS A 134 4.75 -7.42 -19.24
N HIS A 135 4.03 -8.25 -18.49
CA HIS A 135 3.71 -7.95 -17.09
C HIS A 135 4.86 -8.35 -16.16
N SER A 136 5.26 -7.41 -15.30
CA SER A 136 6.32 -7.55 -14.29
C SER A 136 6.35 -8.92 -13.57
N ALA A 137 5.20 -9.37 -13.06
CA ALA A 137 5.08 -10.64 -12.32
C ALA A 137 5.33 -11.88 -13.19
N ASP A 138 4.87 -11.87 -14.44
CA ASP A 138 5.06 -12.98 -15.37
C ASP A 138 6.53 -13.07 -15.81
N VAL A 139 7.14 -11.92 -16.13
CA VAL A 139 8.57 -11.83 -16.50
C VAL A 139 9.45 -12.34 -15.35
N GLN A 140 9.13 -11.96 -14.12
CA GLN A 140 9.85 -12.46 -12.94
C GLN A 140 9.70 -13.98 -12.77
N ALA A 141 8.49 -14.51 -12.97
CA ALA A 141 8.26 -15.96 -12.89
C ALA A 141 9.06 -16.72 -13.96
N ASP A 142 9.04 -16.23 -15.21
CA ASP A 142 9.80 -16.80 -16.31
C ASP A 142 11.31 -16.77 -16.03
N ALA A 143 11.81 -15.68 -15.45
CA ALA A 143 13.20 -15.55 -15.01
C ALA A 143 13.57 -16.60 -13.96
N VAL A 144 12.76 -16.77 -12.93
CA VAL A 144 13.01 -17.71 -11.82
C VAL A 144 13.03 -19.15 -12.29
N PHE A 145 12.05 -19.59 -13.08
CA PHE A 145 12.05 -20.95 -13.61
C PHE A 145 13.22 -21.18 -14.58
N SER A 146 13.50 -20.21 -15.45
CA SER A 146 14.62 -20.29 -16.39
C SER A 146 15.96 -20.38 -15.66
N TRP A 147 16.13 -19.68 -14.54
CA TRP A 147 17.37 -19.69 -13.75
C TRP A 147 17.73 -21.07 -13.19
N GLN A 148 16.72 -21.88 -12.86
CA GLN A 148 16.93 -23.26 -12.39
C GLN A 148 17.41 -24.18 -13.52
N MET A 149 17.00 -23.91 -14.76
CA MET A 149 17.32 -24.75 -15.92
C MET A 149 18.55 -24.26 -16.69
N VAL A 150 18.96 -23.00 -16.54
CA VAL A 150 20.17 -22.49 -17.19
C VAL A 150 21.41 -23.01 -16.47
N ARG A 151 22.33 -23.56 -17.27
CA ARG A 151 23.61 -24.10 -16.77
C ARG A 151 24.57 -22.98 -16.39
N ASP A 152 25.57 -23.31 -15.59
CA ASP A 152 26.66 -22.39 -15.29
C ASP A 152 27.43 -22.04 -16.57
N GLY A 153 27.73 -20.75 -16.76
CA GLY A 153 28.24 -20.21 -18.02
C GLY A 153 27.18 -19.98 -19.11
N GLY A 154 25.92 -20.38 -18.86
CA GLY A 154 24.78 -20.13 -19.74
C GLY A 154 24.29 -18.68 -19.71
N ILE A 155 23.60 -18.26 -20.77
CA ILE A 155 23.19 -16.86 -20.99
C ILE A 155 21.67 -16.75 -20.92
N ILE A 156 21.17 -15.70 -20.25
CA ILE A 156 19.77 -15.29 -20.32
C ILE A 156 19.68 -13.90 -20.96
N ILE A 157 18.77 -13.76 -21.93
CA ILE A 157 18.43 -12.53 -22.62
C ILE A 157 17.01 -12.15 -22.19
N PHE A 158 16.86 -11.01 -21.53
CA PHE A 158 15.59 -10.40 -21.19
C PHE A 158 15.26 -9.31 -22.20
N ASP A 159 14.16 -9.47 -22.94
CA ASP A 159 13.68 -8.43 -23.84
C ASP A 159 12.82 -7.38 -23.11
N ASP A 160 12.56 -6.25 -23.77
CA ASP A 160 11.63 -5.21 -23.31
C ASP A 160 11.95 -4.58 -21.94
N TYR A 161 13.23 -4.54 -21.56
CA TYR A 161 13.67 -4.01 -20.27
C TYR A 161 13.28 -2.53 -20.04
N GLU A 162 13.31 -1.70 -21.10
CA GLU A 162 12.90 -0.29 -21.04
C GLU A 162 11.48 -0.05 -21.61
N TRP A 163 10.65 -1.09 -21.68
CA TRP A 163 9.30 -1.01 -22.23
C TRP A 163 8.33 -0.28 -21.26
N THR A 164 7.60 0.69 -21.79
CA THR A 164 6.79 1.65 -20.99
C THR A 164 5.30 1.66 -21.37
N PHE A 165 4.79 0.58 -21.98
CA PHE A 165 3.38 0.50 -22.39
C PHE A 165 2.39 0.61 -21.22
N PHE A 166 2.70 0.01 -20.07
CA PHE A 166 1.85 0.09 -18.89
C PHE A 166 2.04 1.44 -18.16
N PRO A 167 0.94 2.11 -17.77
CA PRO A 167 1.01 3.41 -17.10
C PRO A 167 1.70 3.30 -15.73
N ASP A 168 1.39 2.26 -14.97
CA ASP A 168 1.96 2.01 -13.65
C ASP A 168 3.31 1.28 -13.75
N GLU A 169 4.33 1.79 -13.05
CA GLU A 169 5.68 1.22 -13.08
C GLU A 169 5.75 -0.20 -12.51
N VAL A 170 4.82 -0.55 -11.63
CA VAL A 170 4.75 -1.87 -11.00
C VAL A 170 4.41 -3.00 -11.98
N ASP A 171 3.74 -2.67 -13.08
CA ASP A 171 3.33 -3.63 -14.09
C ASP A 171 4.37 -3.81 -15.20
N ARG A 172 5.39 -2.96 -15.28
CA ARG A 172 6.38 -2.95 -16.37
C ARG A 172 7.42 -4.08 -16.23
N PRO A 173 7.94 -4.64 -17.35
CA PRO A 173 8.94 -5.71 -17.32
C PRO A 173 10.17 -5.37 -16.48
N LYS A 174 10.60 -4.10 -16.52
CA LYS A 174 11.75 -3.57 -15.79
C LYS A 174 11.78 -3.98 -14.32
N LEU A 175 10.63 -3.85 -13.62
CA LEU A 175 10.56 -4.18 -12.20
C LEU A 175 10.76 -5.68 -11.94
N GLY A 176 10.16 -6.54 -12.76
CA GLY A 176 10.32 -7.99 -12.65
C GLY A 176 11.76 -8.42 -12.88
N ILE A 177 12.41 -7.83 -13.90
CA ILE A 177 13.82 -8.07 -14.24
C ILE A 177 14.74 -7.56 -13.12
N ASP A 178 14.58 -6.31 -12.67
CA ASP A 178 15.41 -5.73 -11.61
C ASP A 178 15.26 -6.48 -10.28
N THR A 179 14.04 -6.91 -9.94
CA THR A 179 13.79 -7.71 -8.74
C THR A 179 14.52 -9.05 -8.85
N PHE A 180 14.39 -9.76 -9.99
CA PHE A 180 15.11 -11.01 -10.23
C PHE A 180 16.64 -10.84 -10.13
N LEU A 181 17.19 -9.81 -10.77
CA LEU A 181 18.63 -9.52 -10.77
C LEU A 181 19.14 -9.10 -9.39
N SER A 182 18.33 -8.42 -8.58
CA SER A 182 18.70 -8.05 -7.20
C SER A 182 18.83 -9.28 -6.29
N VAL A 183 17.91 -10.25 -6.42
CA VAL A 183 17.92 -11.49 -5.65
C VAL A 183 19.11 -12.37 -6.01
N HIS A 184 19.54 -12.35 -7.28
CA HIS A 184 20.66 -13.15 -7.79
C HIS A 184 21.96 -12.32 -7.92
N ALA A 185 22.06 -11.19 -7.22
CA ALA A 185 23.25 -10.35 -7.25
C ALA A 185 24.50 -11.15 -6.87
N GLY A 186 25.54 -11.03 -7.70
CA GLY A 186 26.79 -11.80 -7.54
C GLY A 186 26.73 -13.25 -8.05
N GLN A 187 25.63 -13.70 -8.65
CA GLN A 187 25.50 -15.01 -9.30
C GLN A 187 25.46 -14.93 -10.83
N TYR A 188 25.57 -13.73 -11.39
CA TYR A 188 25.67 -13.49 -12.83
C TYR A 188 26.71 -12.42 -13.16
N ARG A 189 27.14 -12.42 -14.42
CA ARG A 189 27.85 -11.31 -15.06
C ARG A 189 26.92 -10.64 -16.05
N GLU A 190 26.74 -9.33 -15.93
CA GLU A 190 26.03 -8.55 -16.94
C GLU A 190 26.89 -8.43 -18.20
N LEU A 191 26.32 -8.82 -19.33
CA LEU A 191 26.99 -8.78 -20.64
C LEU A 191 26.53 -7.59 -21.48
N TYR A 192 25.29 -7.13 -21.28
CA TYR A 192 24.70 -6.02 -22.03
C TYR A 192 23.53 -5.40 -21.26
N ARG A 193 23.38 -4.08 -21.39
CA ARG A 193 22.27 -3.30 -20.84
C ARG A 193 21.86 -2.20 -21.81
N GLY A 194 20.57 -2.18 -22.13
CA GLY A 194 19.91 -1.22 -23.02
C GLY A 194 18.42 -1.52 -23.05
N LEU A 195 17.80 -1.51 -24.23
CA LEU A 195 16.42 -1.99 -24.39
C LEU A 195 16.24 -3.47 -23.98
N GLN A 196 17.35 -4.23 -23.91
CA GLN A 196 17.45 -5.58 -23.37
C GLN A 196 18.44 -5.63 -22.21
N ILE A 197 18.29 -6.62 -21.33
CA ILE A 197 19.32 -7.02 -20.36
C ILE A 197 19.81 -8.42 -20.71
N ILE A 198 21.13 -8.59 -20.81
CA ILE A 198 21.74 -9.90 -21.07
C ILE A 198 22.69 -10.23 -19.94
N VAL A 199 22.50 -11.40 -19.32
CA VAL A 199 23.31 -11.87 -18.19
C VAL A 199 23.84 -13.27 -18.44
N GLN A 200 25.03 -13.56 -17.92
CA GLN A 200 25.63 -14.89 -17.91
C GLN A 200 25.69 -15.44 -16.50
N LYS A 201 25.17 -16.64 -16.27
CA LYS A 201 25.25 -17.33 -14.96
C LYS A 201 26.69 -17.74 -14.66
N ILE A 202 27.14 -17.53 -13.42
CA ILE A 202 28.50 -17.91 -12.98
C ILE A 202 28.47 -19.08 -12.00
N GLU A 203 29.49 -19.94 -12.09
CA GLU A 203 29.61 -21.20 -11.35
C GLU A 203 29.85 -20.97 -9.85
N ALA A 204 29.09 -21.64 -8.98
CA ALA A 204 29.20 -21.50 -7.52
C ALA A 204 30.54 -22.00 -6.94
N SER A 205 31.31 -22.81 -7.69
CA SER A 205 32.61 -23.38 -7.28
C SER A 205 33.82 -22.47 -7.58
N LYS A 206 33.62 -21.37 -8.33
CA LYS A 206 34.60 -20.27 -8.49
C LYS A 206 34.31 -19.10 -7.55
N ILE A 207 33.54 -19.33 -6.49
CA ILE A 207 33.48 -18.44 -5.34
C ILE A 207 34.78 -18.65 -4.54
N GLU A 208 35.91 -18.19 -5.10
CA GLU A 208 36.88 -17.53 -4.22
C GLU A 208 36.18 -16.28 -3.69
N PRO A 209 36.31 -15.93 -2.40
CA PRO A 209 35.66 -14.77 -1.82
C PRO A 209 36.34 -13.50 -2.36
N SER A 210 36.05 -13.18 -3.62
CA SER A 210 36.36 -11.93 -4.27
C SER A 210 35.37 -10.90 -3.75
N ARG A 211 35.73 -10.30 -2.61
CA ARG A 211 35.23 -9.00 -2.21
C ARG A 211 35.67 -7.99 -3.26
N GLU A 212 34.80 -7.63 -4.20
CA GLU A 212 34.78 -6.30 -4.81
C GLU A 212 33.35 -5.85 -5.16
N PRO A 213 33.09 -4.53 -5.18
CA PRO A 213 31.83 -3.92 -4.75
C PRO A 213 30.92 -3.46 -5.91
N ALA A 214 29.68 -3.13 -5.56
CA ALA A 214 28.76 -2.35 -6.40
C ALA A 214 29.40 -1.03 -6.88
N PRO A 215 28.99 -0.50 -8.04
CA PRO A 215 29.81 0.41 -8.86
C PRO A 215 30.06 1.75 -8.18
N ALA A 216 31.30 2.20 -8.27
CA ALA A 216 31.74 3.52 -7.83
C ALA A 216 31.24 4.61 -8.79
N LEU A 217 30.58 5.62 -8.24
CA LEU A 217 30.65 6.99 -8.77
C LEU A 217 32.14 7.43 -8.73
N PRO A 218 32.60 8.26 -9.68
CA PRO A 218 34.01 8.38 -10.04
C PRO A 218 34.89 8.79 -8.86
N ARG A 219 35.81 7.89 -8.46
CA ARG A 219 36.89 8.19 -7.51
C ARG A 219 38.12 8.65 -8.27
N GLU A 220 38.51 9.90 -8.06
CA GLU A 220 39.87 10.36 -8.31
C GLU A 220 40.84 9.57 -7.43
N ALA A 221 42.00 9.20 -8.00
CA ALA A 221 42.99 8.35 -7.38
C ALA A 221 43.61 9.00 -6.13
N GLY A 222 43.27 8.47 -4.95
CA GLY A 222 43.87 8.81 -3.67
C GLY A 222 44.17 7.57 -2.84
N GLN A 223 45.44 7.17 -2.84
CA GLN A 223 46.19 6.28 -1.94
C GLN A 223 45.41 5.39 -0.94
N ALA A 224 45.54 4.07 -1.11
CA ALA A 224 45.18 3.06 -0.12
C ALA A 224 46.01 3.23 1.17
N LEU A 225 45.35 3.46 2.30
CA LEU A 225 45.92 3.45 3.65
C LEU A 225 45.75 2.05 4.27
N ASP A 226 46.80 1.56 4.93
CA ASP A 226 46.89 0.30 5.69
C ASP A 226 45.71 0.13 6.69
N ILE A 227 44.79 -0.78 6.41
CA ILE A 227 43.57 -1.02 7.21
C ILE A 227 43.83 -1.98 8.40
N ALA A 228 44.95 -2.71 8.40
CA ALA A 228 45.24 -3.70 9.46
C ALA A 228 45.57 -3.09 10.83
N GLU A 229 46.25 -1.93 10.88
CA GLU A 229 46.56 -1.21 12.13
C GLU A 229 45.47 -0.20 12.55
N ASN A 230 44.55 0.16 11.63
CA ASN A 230 43.55 1.22 11.84
C ASN A 230 42.10 0.71 11.80
N SER A 231 41.86 -0.58 12.05
CA SER A 231 40.49 -1.08 12.21
C SER A 231 39.80 -0.43 13.42
N VAL A 232 38.55 -0.02 13.23
CA VAL A 232 37.77 0.73 14.23
C VAL A 232 36.54 -0.04 14.69
N GLU A 233 36.06 0.24 15.90
CA GLU A 233 34.75 -0.16 16.42
C GLU A 233 33.94 1.09 16.75
N PHE A 234 32.77 1.23 16.14
CA PHE A 234 31.80 2.27 16.50
C PHE A 234 31.02 1.85 17.74
N VAL A 235 30.89 2.74 18.72
CA VAL A 235 30.19 2.46 19.98
C VAL A 235 29.21 3.59 20.28
N LEU A 236 27.94 3.23 20.43
CA LEU A 236 26.84 4.15 20.74
C LEU A 236 25.84 3.49 21.70
N ILE A 237 24.92 4.27 22.25
CA ILE A 237 23.87 3.77 23.16
C ILE A 237 22.51 3.73 22.46
N ALA A 238 21.76 2.65 22.68
CA ALA A 238 20.34 2.63 22.36
C ALA A 238 19.50 2.24 23.58
N GLU A 239 18.42 2.97 23.76
CA GLU A 239 17.37 2.67 24.71
C GLU A 239 16.00 2.93 24.13
N ALA A 240 15.01 2.33 24.77
CA ALA A 240 13.61 2.65 24.66
C ALA A 240 13.31 4.17 24.53
N GLY A 241 12.52 4.55 23.52
CA GLY A 241 12.06 5.94 23.29
C GLY A 241 12.71 6.58 22.06
N ILE A 242 13.06 7.86 22.12
CA ILE A 242 13.69 8.54 20.97
C ILE A 242 15.08 7.97 20.63
N LEU A 243 15.81 7.46 21.64
CA LEU A 243 17.19 6.95 21.49
C LEU A 243 17.29 5.74 20.55
N GLU A 244 16.26 4.89 20.44
CA GLU A 244 16.26 3.78 19.47
C GLU A 244 16.14 4.29 18.03
N ALA A 245 15.32 5.30 17.78
CA ALA A 245 15.18 5.91 16.45
C ALA A 245 16.48 6.63 16.04
N GLN A 246 17.09 7.35 16.97
CA GLN A 246 18.38 8.01 16.80
C GLN A 246 19.50 7.00 16.51
N ALA A 247 19.61 5.93 17.29
CA ALA A 247 20.61 4.89 17.10
C ALA A 247 20.45 4.17 15.75
N LEU A 248 19.22 3.87 15.32
CA LEU A 248 18.98 3.28 14.00
C LEU A 248 19.40 4.22 12.87
N LEU A 249 19.02 5.50 12.95
CA LEU A 249 19.41 6.48 11.94
C LEU A 249 20.93 6.61 11.83
N LEU A 250 21.63 6.67 12.96
CA LEU A 250 23.09 6.71 13.00
C LEU A 250 23.70 5.45 12.38
N CYS A 251 23.24 4.25 12.78
CA CYS A 251 23.71 2.99 12.21
C CYS A 251 23.50 2.91 10.69
N GLU A 252 22.32 3.30 10.19
CA GLU A 252 22.06 3.38 8.75
C GLU A 252 23.00 4.38 8.06
N SER A 253 23.24 5.54 8.67
CA SER A 253 24.15 6.56 8.11
C SER A 253 25.60 6.05 8.03
N ILE A 254 26.06 5.26 9.01
CA ILE A 254 27.37 4.61 8.97
C ILE A 254 27.44 3.66 7.77
N ARG A 255 26.40 2.84 7.56
CA ARG A 255 26.35 1.90 6.43
C ARG A 255 26.29 2.61 5.08
N CYS A 256 25.58 3.73 4.99
CA CYS A 256 25.39 4.45 3.74
C CYS A 256 26.55 5.39 3.37
N PHE A 257 27.13 6.10 4.34
CA PHE A 257 27.95 7.28 4.05
C PHE A 257 29.37 7.23 4.62
N ALA A 258 29.67 6.35 5.59
CA ALA A 258 31.01 6.31 6.20
C ALA A 258 32.10 5.67 5.30
N GLY A 259 31.83 5.46 4.01
CA GLY A 259 32.81 5.02 3.01
C GLY A 259 33.52 3.72 3.39
N ALA A 260 34.86 3.76 3.49
CA ALA A 260 35.67 2.60 3.89
C ALA A 260 35.30 2.04 5.28
N TYR A 261 34.73 2.85 6.16
CA TYR A 261 34.30 2.46 7.50
C TYR A 261 32.89 1.86 7.56
N SER A 262 32.15 1.84 6.44
CA SER A 262 30.77 1.35 6.38
C SER A 262 30.59 -0.10 6.86
N ARG A 263 31.64 -0.92 6.79
CA ARG A 263 31.63 -2.33 7.22
C ARG A 263 32.38 -2.59 8.53
N CYS A 264 32.81 -1.54 9.23
CA CYS A 264 33.48 -1.72 10.51
C CYS A 264 32.50 -2.17 11.60
N PRO A 265 32.97 -2.96 12.59
CA PRO A 265 32.19 -3.34 13.75
C PRO A 265 31.47 -2.15 14.38
N THR A 266 30.22 -2.36 14.73
CA THR A 266 29.37 -1.36 15.39
C THR A 266 28.69 -2.04 16.55
N THR A 267 28.87 -1.50 17.76
CA THR A 267 28.30 -2.02 19.00
C THR A 267 27.32 -1.00 19.56
N VAL A 268 26.05 -1.39 19.61
CA VAL A 268 24.98 -0.64 20.25
C VAL A 268 24.78 -1.19 21.66
N VAL A 269 25.15 -0.39 22.66
CA VAL A 269 25.05 -0.77 24.07
C VAL A 269 23.71 -0.33 24.62
N SER A 270 22.99 -1.25 25.27
CA SER A 270 21.83 -0.92 26.09
C SER A 270 22.19 -1.09 27.57
N PRO A 271 22.29 -0.02 28.36
CA PRO A 271 22.84 -0.09 29.72
C PRO A 271 21.81 -0.43 30.82
N ARG A 272 20.51 -0.39 30.51
CA ARG A 272 19.41 -0.58 31.49
C ARG A 272 18.36 -1.56 31.00
N SER A 273 18.13 -2.64 31.75
CA SER A 273 17.07 -3.63 31.50
C SER A 273 15.67 -3.02 31.43
N SER A 274 15.43 -1.97 32.19
CA SER A 274 14.15 -1.24 32.22
C SER A 274 13.91 -0.34 31.00
N ARG A 275 14.92 -0.14 30.14
CA ARG A 275 14.85 0.74 28.97
C ARG A 275 15.40 0.08 27.70
N ARG A 276 15.18 -1.23 27.54
CA ARG A 276 15.64 -1.99 26.37
C ARG A 276 14.95 -1.50 25.08
N PRO A 277 15.65 -1.41 23.94
CA PRO A 277 15.04 -1.10 22.65
C PRO A 277 13.93 -2.10 22.28
N SER A 278 13.02 -1.69 21.42
CA SER A 278 11.95 -2.56 20.94
C SER A 278 12.49 -3.76 20.13
N LEU A 279 11.73 -4.86 20.07
CA LEU A 279 12.10 -6.03 19.24
C LEU A 279 12.28 -5.66 17.75
N SER A 280 11.49 -4.70 17.26
CA SER A 280 11.64 -4.18 15.90
C SER A 280 12.98 -3.49 15.70
N THR A 281 13.41 -2.66 16.66
CA THR A 281 14.73 -2.04 16.65
C THR A 281 15.83 -3.10 16.67
N LEU A 282 15.73 -4.11 17.54
CA LEU A 282 16.74 -5.17 17.60
C LEU A 282 16.88 -5.94 16.28
N HIS A 283 15.77 -6.22 15.60
CA HIS A 283 15.81 -6.88 14.30
C HIS A 283 16.43 -5.99 13.21
N LYS A 284 16.16 -4.68 13.22
CA LYS A 284 16.81 -3.74 12.29
C LYS A 284 18.32 -3.60 12.55
N LEU A 285 18.73 -3.57 13.82
CA LEU A 285 20.16 -3.58 14.18
C LEU A 285 20.86 -4.85 13.66
N GLU A 286 20.21 -6.00 13.80
CA GLU A 286 20.70 -7.27 13.24
C GLU A 286 20.84 -7.21 11.71
N GLN A 287 19.85 -6.67 10.99
CA GLN A 287 19.92 -6.48 9.53
C GLN A 287 21.04 -5.54 9.09
N LEU A 288 21.43 -4.58 9.94
CA LEU A 288 22.52 -3.64 9.69
C LEU A 288 23.90 -4.19 10.10
N ASP A 289 24.00 -5.47 10.47
CA ASP A 289 25.23 -6.10 10.99
C ASP A 289 25.80 -5.31 12.18
N VAL A 290 24.91 -4.96 13.12
CA VAL A 290 25.24 -4.23 14.35
C VAL A 290 25.16 -5.17 15.55
N GLU A 291 26.22 -5.21 16.34
CA GLU A 291 26.23 -5.94 17.61
C GLU A 291 25.33 -5.23 18.62
N TYR A 292 24.29 -5.90 19.06
CA TYR A 292 23.50 -5.46 20.20
C TYR A 292 24.06 -6.01 21.51
N LEU A 293 24.48 -5.12 22.42
CA LEU A 293 25.06 -5.47 23.71
C LEU A 293 24.15 -5.04 24.87
N PRO A 294 23.29 -5.95 25.40
CA PRO A 294 22.53 -5.69 26.59
C PRO A 294 23.39 -5.91 27.85
N ILE A 295 23.65 -4.84 28.60
CA ILE A 295 24.33 -4.89 29.90
C ILE A 295 23.49 -4.21 30.97
N GLU A 296 23.76 -4.53 32.23
CA GLU A 296 23.18 -3.85 33.37
C GLU A 296 24.27 -3.01 34.06
N ILE A 297 24.16 -1.69 33.92
CA ILE A 297 25.09 -0.73 34.50
C ILE A 297 24.47 -0.11 35.75
N GLU A 298 25.20 -0.23 36.86
CA GLU A 298 24.97 0.56 38.06
C GLU A 298 25.72 1.89 37.92
N SER A 299 24.99 2.98 37.72
CA SER A 299 25.59 4.31 37.61
C SER A 299 25.80 4.94 39.00
N TYR A 300 26.93 5.63 39.18
CA TYR A 300 27.20 6.43 40.38
C TYR A 300 26.28 7.65 40.52
N ASP A 301 25.67 8.09 39.42
CA ASP A 301 24.59 9.08 39.41
C ASP A 301 23.54 8.72 38.35
N PRO A 302 22.52 7.92 38.72
CA PRO A 302 21.50 7.47 37.78
C PRO A 302 20.55 8.59 37.32
N GLN A 303 20.54 9.75 37.98
CA GLN A 303 19.74 10.91 37.55
C GLN A 303 20.44 11.70 36.44
N TYR A 304 21.77 11.62 36.35
CA TYR A 304 22.54 12.14 35.24
C TYR A 304 22.66 11.12 34.11
N GLY A 305 21.76 11.18 33.13
CA GLY A 305 21.66 10.18 32.05
C GLY A 305 22.96 9.91 31.29
N THR A 306 23.83 10.91 31.12
CA THR A 306 25.12 10.77 30.45
C THR A 306 26.11 9.86 31.19
N SER A 307 25.91 9.63 32.49
CA SER A 307 26.73 8.70 33.29
C SER A 307 26.73 7.28 32.71
N TYR A 308 25.60 6.81 32.17
CA TYR A 308 25.49 5.48 31.58
C TYR A 308 26.40 5.30 30.36
N ARG A 309 26.64 6.38 29.59
CA ARG A 309 27.59 6.39 28.46
C ARG A 309 29.01 6.13 28.91
N ILE A 310 29.43 6.78 30.00
CA ILE A 310 30.77 6.64 30.55
C ILE A 310 31.04 5.17 30.92
N HIS A 311 30.13 4.58 31.69
CA HIS A 311 30.23 3.19 32.12
C HIS A 311 30.14 2.19 30.95
N ALA A 312 29.29 2.46 29.96
CA ALA A 312 29.14 1.63 28.76
C ALA A 312 30.44 1.57 27.94
N LEU A 313 31.08 2.71 27.72
CA LEU A 313 32.33 2.77 26.98
C LEU A 313 33.49 2.11 27.71
N ALA A 314 33.60 2.32 29.03
CA ALA A 314 34.61 1.62 29.84
C ALA A 314 34.41 0.10 29.84
N HIS A 315 33.16 -0.36 29.77
CA HIS A 315 32.84 -1.78 29.60
C HIS A 315 33.28 -2.29 28.22
N VAL A 316 32.97 -1.56 27.14
CA VAL A 316 33.36 -1.95 25.77
C VAL A 316 34.87 -1.93 25.60
N GLU A 317 35.59 -0.94 26.15
CA GLU A 317 37.05 -0.85 26.08
C GLU A 317 37.76 -2.05 26.72
N ARG A 318 37.17 -2.63 27.78
CA ARG A 318 37.66 -3.86 28.44
C ARG A 318 37.48 -5.12 27.60
N ARG A 319 36.57 -5.12 26.61
CA ARG A 319 36.32 -6.26 25.74
C ARG A 319 37.40 -6.38 24.66
N PRO A 320 37.73 -7.60 24.21
CA PRO A 320 38.50 -7.78 22.98
C PRO A 320 37.76 -7.15 21.80
N GLY A 321 38.48 -6.42 20.95
CA GLY A 321 37.89 -5.74 19.79
C GLY A 321 38.95 -4.99 18.99
N PRO A 322 38.54 -4.26 17.94
CA PRO A 322 39.43 -3.42 17.13
C PRO A 322 40.30 -2.46 17.97
N PRO A 323 41.52 -2.13 17.50
CA PRO A 323 42.50 -1.32 18.24
C PRO A 323 42.05 0.13 18.46
N VAL A 324 41.06 0.61 17.73
CA VAL A 324 40.50 1.97 17.86
C VAL A 324 39.00 1.89 18.16
N ILE A 325 38.54 2.71 19.11
CA ILE A 325 37.13 2.87 19.47
C ILE A 325 36.68 4.26 19.04
N ILE A 326 35.52 4.34 18.40
CA ILE A 326 34.82 5.56 18.02
C ILE A 326 33.57 5.68 18.89
N GLN A 327 33.61 6.55 19.89
CA GLN A 327 32.43 6.94 20.67
C GLN A 327 31.58 7.88 19.83
N LEU A 328 30.28 7.61 19.76
CA LEU A 328 29.28 8.46 19.12
C LEU A 328 28.09 8.71 20.04
N ASP A 329 27.58 9.93 20.01
CA ASP A 329 26.22 10.21 20.47
C ASP A 329 25.21 9.76 19.43
N SER A 330 24.10 9.17 19.89
CA SER A 330 23.09 8.59 19.00
C SER A 330 22.36 9.65 18.18
N ASP A 331 22.34 10.90 18.64
CA ASP A 331 21.77 12.06 17.95
C ASP A 331 22.71 12.69 16.89
N THR A 332 23.48 11.83 16.19
CA THR A 332 24.41 12.22 15.14
C THR A 332 24.20 11.40 13.85
N ILE A 333 24.75 11.85 12.71
CA ILE A 333 24.76 11.10 11.44
C ILE A 333 26.08 11.32 10.68
N PHE A 334 26.47 10.32 9.88
CA PHE A 334 27.47 10.50 8.81
C PHE A 334 26.80 10.88 7.50
N VAL A 335 27.43 11.79 6.76
CA VAL A 335 27.00 12.24 5.43
C VAL A 335 28.12 12.16 4.39
N ALA A 336 29.35 11.85 4.82
CA ALA A 336 30.48 11.50 3.98
C ALA A 336 31.51 10.64 4.75
N GLU A 337 32.55 10.17 4.06
CA GLU A 337 33.60 9.31 4.63
C GLU A 337 34.48 10.11 5.62
N PRO A 338 34.60 9.67 6.89
CA PRO A 338 35.39 10.38 7.90
C PRO A 338 36.88 10.04 7.88
N ASP A 339 37.74 10.98 8.28
CA ASP A 339 39.13 10.69 8.65
C ASP A 339 39.25 10.43 10.16
N PHE A 340 39.46 9.16 10.53
CA PHE A 340 39.72 8.74 11.91
C PHE A 340 41.17 8.38 12.20
N SER A 341 42.11 8.76 11.32
CA SER A 341 43.51 8.46 11.54
C SER A 341 44.05 9.16 12.80
N LEU A 342 44.73 8.41 13.67
CA LEU A 342 45.25 8.96 14.93
C LEU A 342 46.71 9.42 14.82
N GLY A 343 47.47 8.86 13.87
CA GLY A 343 48.91 9.05 13.80
C GLY A 343 49.60 8.74 15.14
N ALA A 344 50.48 9.65 15.58
CA ALA A 344 51.17 9.53 16.87
C ALA A 344 50.27 9.81 18.09
N SER A 345 49.07 10.37 17.89
CA SER A 345 48.18 10.75 18.99
C SER A 345 47.52 9.54 19.64
N ALA A 346 47.13 9.69 20.91
CA ALA A 346 46.38 8.66 21.63
C ALA A 346 44.89 8.69 21.28
N ALA A 347 44.38 9.89 20.97
CA ALA A 347 42.99 10.15 20.65
C ALA A 347 42.83 11.27 19.60
N ALA A 348 41.62 11.41 19.05
CA ALA A 348 41.22 12.53 18.22
C ALA A 348 39.79 12.96 18.56
N ALA A 349 39.54 14.27 18.61
CA ALA A 349 38.25 14.85 18.94
C ALA A 349 38.12 16.29 18.44
N ARG A 350 36.91 16.84 18.45
CA ARG A 350 36.68 18.28 18.31
C ARG A 350 36.77 18.96 19.68
N PRO A 351 37.25 20.21 19.77
CA PRO A 351 37.00 21.03 20.94
C PRO A 351 35.49 21.23 21.15
N VAL A 352 35.11 21.63 22.36
CA VAL A 352 33.71 21.96 22.68
C VAL A 352 33.21 23.15 21.87
N ASP A 353 31.91 23.21 21.62
CA ASP A 353 31.34 24.24 20.76
C ASP A 353 31.38 25.64 21.37
N ILE A 354 30.95 25.76 22.62
CA ILE A 354 30.95 27.02 23.37
C ILE A 354 31.68 26.84 24.71
N LYS A 355 32.17 27.93 25.29
CA LYS A 355 32.95 27.90 26.53
C LYS A 355 32.25 27.17 27.69
N GLY A 356 30.95 27.40 27.92
CA GLY A 356 30.19 26.69 28.95
C GLY A 356 30.85 26.71 30.35
N MET A 357 31.04 25.52 30.94
CA MET A 357 31.73 25.34 32.24
C MET A 357 33.27 25.21 32.12
N CYS A 358 33.82 25.26 30.91
CA CYS A 358 35.27 25.21 30.70
C CYS A 358 35.95 26.44 31.31
N THR A 359 37.24 26.37 31.64
CA THR A 359 37.99 27.52 32.17
C THR A 359 38.88 28.14 31.09
N THR A 360 38.87 29.48 31.00
CA THR A 360 39.85 30.28 30.23
C THR A 360 41.15 30.55 31.01
N GLY A 361 41.20 30.15 32.29
CA GLY A 361 42.35 30.33 33.18
C GLY A 361 42.07 31.24 34.38
N PRO A 362 43.12 31.79 35.03
CA PRO A 362 42.97 32.65 36.19
C PRO A 362 42.03 33.83 35.93
N GLY A 363 41.00 33.97 36.79
CA GLY A 363 39.95 35.00 36.67
C GLY A 363 38.64 34.50 36.06
N ASP A 364 38.62 33.29 35.49
CA ASP A 364 37.39 32.62 35.05
C ASP A 364 36.57 32.11 36.24
N PRO A 365 35.23 32.27 36.25
CA PRO A 365 34.37 31.75 37.32
C PRO A 365 34.47 30.24 37.56
N PHE A 366 34.86 29.46 36.55
CA PHE A 366 35.00 28.01 36.64
C PHE A 366 36.45 27.56 36.89
N ASP A 367 37.40 28.48 37.04
CA ASP A 367 38.81 28.14 37.23
C ASP A 367 39.03 27.33 38.52
N SER A 368 38.36 27.72 39.60
CA SER A 368 38.44 27.01 40.88
C SER A 368 37.91 25.58 40.77
N TYR A 369 36.82 25.37 40.03
CA TYR A 369 36.26 24.04 39.77
C TYR A 369 37.27 23.16 39.04
N TRP A 370 37.87 23.66 37.96
CA TRP A 370 38.87 22.91 37.20
C TRP A 370 40.15 22.62 38.00
N ARG A 371 40.64 23.58 38.80
CA ARG A 371 41.81 23.36 39.68
C ARG A 371 41.53 22.28 40.73
N GLN A 372 40.36 22.31 41.35
CA GLN A 372 39.94 21.29 42.30
C GLN A 372 39.81 19.92 41.62
N LEU A 373 39.24 19.86 40.42
CA LEU A 373 39.04 18.61 39.69
C LEU A 373 40.39 18.01 39.29
N CYS A 374 41.31 18.82 38.74
CA CYS A 374 42.69 18.41 38.45
C CYS A 374 43.42 17.89 39.69
N THR A 375 43.26 18.56 40.83
CA THR A 375 43.84 18.13 42.11
C THR A 375 43.26 16.80 42.57
N LEU A 376 41.94 16.62 42.46
CA LEU A 376 41.24 15.39 42.83
C LEU A 376 41.77 14.18 42.07
N VAL A 377 42.04 14.33 40.77
CA VAL A 377 42.43 13.21 39.90
C VAL A 377 43.91 13.15 39.56
N GLY A 378 44.73 14.01 40.17
CA GLY A 378 46.18 14.02 40.00
C GLY A 378 46.66 14.44 38.62
N VAL A 379 45.93 15.30 37.92
CA VAL A 379 46.33 15.88 36.64
C VAL A 379 46.92 17.27 36.88
N ASP A 380 48.08 17.57 36.29
CA ASP A 380 48.69 18.89 36.42
C ASP A 380 47.91 19.93 35.61
N TYR A 381 47.22 20.80 36.34
CA TYR A 381 46.40 21.88 35.78
C TYR A 381 47.20 22.81 34.86
N GLU A 382 48.46 23.14 35.19
CA GLU A 382 49.23 24.11 34.42
C GLU A 382 49.67 23.55 33.07
N HIS A 383 49.80 22.23 32.96
CA HIS A 383 50.16 21.50 31.74
C HIS A 383 48.96 21.11 30.86
N LEU A 384 47.73 21.48 31.24
CA LEU A 384 46.57 21.26 30.37
C LEU A 384 46.73 22.06 29.07
N PRO A 385 46.62 21.41 27.89
CA PRO A 385 46.69 22.11 26.61
C PRO A 385 45.57 23.14 26.48
N ILE A 386 45.82 24.18 25.69
CA ILE A 386 44.83 25.20 25.34
C ILE A 386 44.23 24.84 23.98
N VAL A 387 42.91 24.78 23.91
CA VAL A 387 42.15 24.54 22.68
C VAL A 387 41.19 25.70 22.44
N GLN A 388 40.81 25.93 21.18
CA GLN A 388 39.80 26.94 20.83
C GLN A 388 38.45 26.28 20.67
N THR A 389 37.42 26.85 21.28
CA THR A 389 36.03 26.41 21.09
C THR A 389 35.56 26.65 19.66
N THR A 390 34.63 25.83 19.17
CA THR A 390 34.35 25.75 17.73
C THR A 390 33.35 26.80 17.23
N VAL A 391 32.49 27.34 18.11
CA VAL A 391 31.45 28.33 17.78
C VAL A 391 31.84 29.72 18.28
N ASP A 392 32.18 29.88 19.57
CA ASP A 392 32.49 31.19 20.17
C ASP A 392 33.99 31.56 20.19
N GLY A 393 34.87 30.67 19.71
CA GLY A 393 36.29 30.94 19.46
C GLY A 393 37.14 31.23 20.71
N GLN A 394 36.66 30.91 21.90
CA GLN A 394 37.35 31.15 23.16
C GLN A 394 38.48 30.14 23.40
N ALA A 395 39.60 30.62 23.95
CA ALA A 395 40.72 29.76 24.36
C ALA A 395 40.44 29.16 25.73
N VAL A 396 40.21 27.85 25.79
CA VAL A 396 39.88 27.10 27.01
C VAL A 396 40.90 26.01 27.29
N ARG A 397 41.07 25.64 28.56
CA ARG A 397 41.86 24.46 28.95
C ARG A 397 41.19 23.18 28.46
N ALA A 398 42.00 22.21 28.02
CA ALA A 398 41.68 20.89 27.48
C ALA A 398 40.21 20.46 27.68
N SER A 399 39.36 20.83 26.74
CA SER A 399 37.93 20.55 26.74
C SER A 399 37.51 20.12 25.35
N TYR A 400 37.11 18.86 25.23
CA TYR A 400 36.76 18.21 23.97
C TYR A 400 35.31 17.74 24.01
N ASP A 401 34.67 17.74 22.85
CA ASP A 401 33.28 17.37 22.70
C ASP A 401 33.05 15.85 22.85
N GLY A 402 31.95 15.48 23.50
CA GLY A 402 31.60 14.08 23.77
C GLY A 402 30.75 13.40 22.68
N GLY A 403 30.29 14.13 21.66
CA GLY A 403 29.44 13.63 20.58
C GLY A 403 30.18 12.77 19.55
N LEU A 404 31.48 13.01 19.37
CA LEU A 404 32.38 12.18 18.56
C LEU A 404 33.78 12.17 19.17
N PHE A 405 34.24 10.99 19.59
CA PHE A 405 35.56 10.82 20.18
C PHE A 405 36.24 9.55 19.69
N VAL A 406 37.49 9.67 19.24
CA VAL A 406 38.28 8.56 18.68
C VAL A 406 39.44 8.25 19.62
N ALA A 407 39.64 7.00 20.03
CA ALA A 407 40.71 6.65 20.95
C ALA A 407 41.32 5.27 20.66
N LYS A 408 42.64 5.12 20.88
CA LYS A 408 43.30 3.81 20.89
C LYS A 408 42.81 3.02 22.10
N ARG A 409 42.25 1.82 21.89
CA ARG A 409 41.80 0.93 22.99
C ARG A 409 42.91 0.69 24.02
N ALA A 410 44.15 0.50 23.55
CA ALA A 410 45.31 0.25 24.40
C ALA A 410 45.65 1.42 25.36
N CYS A 411 45.16 2.63 25.11
CA CYS A 411 45.44 3.76 25.99
C CYS A 411 44.49 3.82 27.20
N GLY A 412 43.44 2.99 27.29
CA GLY A 412 42.58 2.88 28.48
C GLY A 412 41.85 4.18 28.86
N LEU A 413 41.49 5.00 27.87
CA LEU A 413 40.93 6.33 28.06
C LEU A 413 39.53 6.28 28.65
N PHE A 414 38.68 5.36 28.19
CA PHE A 414 37.30 5.28 28.67
C PHE A 414 37.21 4.71 30.08
N GLN A 415 38.05 3.74 30.43
CA GLN A 415 38.23 3.28 31.82
C GLN A 415 38.71 4.40 32.74
N ARG A 416 39.70 5.20 32.32
CA ARG A 416 40.11 6.40 33.10
C ARG A 416 38.98 7.42 33.24
N THR A 417 38.18 7.60 32.19
CA THR A 417 37.03 8.51 32.23
C THR A 417 36.02 8.06 33.29
N GLU A 418 35.73 6.75 33.37
CA GLU A 418 34.91 6.13 34.42
C GLU A 418 35.49 6.37 35.82
N ASP A 419 36.80 6.17 36.00
CA ASP A 419 37.47 6.38 37.28
C ASP A 419 37.46 7.85 37.75
N ILE A 420 37.68 8.80 36.83
CA ILE A 420 37.62 10.24 37.11
C ILE A 420 36.19 10.64 37.47
N PHE A 421 35.21 10.19 36.68
CA PHE A 421 33.81 10.51 36.93
C PHE A 421 33.33 9.99 38.29
N ARG A 422 33.73 8.76 38.66
CA ARG A 422 33.45 8.18 39.97
C ARG A 422 34.00 9.03 41.12
N GLN A 423 35.23 9.51 41.02
CA GLN A 423 35.85 10.36 42.04
C GLN A 423 35.13 11.72 42.14
N LEU A 424 34.82 12.32 40.99
CA LEU A 424 34.08 13.59 40.90
C LEU A 424 32.72 13.49 41.61
N VAL A 425 31.93 12.44 41.32
CA VAL A 425 30.63 12.21 41.96
C VAL A 425 30.77 11.94 43.46
N ALA A 426 31.77 11.14 43.87
CA ALA A 426 32.03 10.88 45.29
C ALA A 426 32.41 12.14 46.08
N ALA A 427 32.98 13.14 45.40
CA ALA A 427 33.32 14.45 45.96
C ALA A 427 32.20 15.49 45.82
N ASP A 428 31.02 15.11 45.30
CA ASP A 428 29.87 15.99 45.00
C ASP A 428 30.27 17.25 44.19
N MET A 429 31.19 17.08 43.24
CA MET A 429 31.76 18.20 42.47
C MET A 429 30.86 18.60 41.31
N LYS A 430 30.04 19.64 41.52
CA LYS A 430 29.14 20.22 40.51
C LYS A 430 29.70 21.56 39.97
N PRO A 431 29.84 21.73 38.64
CA PRO A 431 30.27 23.00 38.08
C PRO A 431 29.22 24.11 38.24
N TRP A 432 27.94 23.77 38.38
CA TRP A 432 26.85 24.73 38.49
C TRP A 432 26.10 24.60 39.82
N THR A 433 25.51 25.71 40.27
CA THR A 433 24.58 25.70 41.41
C THR A 433 23.20 25.15 41.00
N ASP A 434 22.59 25.70 39.95
CA ASP A 434 21.26 25.30 39.45
C ASP A 434 21.29 24.70 38.02
N GLY A 435 22.46 24.75 37.36
CA GLY A 435 22.67 24.21 36.00
C GLY A 435 22.02 24.98 34.86
N PRO A 436 22.45 24.74 33.61
CA PRO A 436 21.89 25.42 32.44
C PRO A 436 20.63 24.70 31.90
N THR A 437 19.67 25.47 31.36
CA THR A 437 18.52 24.93 30.63
C THR A 437 18.90 24.72 29.16
N ILE A 438 19.35 23.52 28.83
CA ILE A 438 19.80 23.16 27.46
C ILE A 438 18.94 22.02 26.94
N SER A 439 18.49 22.14 25.70
CA SER A 439 17.78 21.04 25.04
C SER A 439 18.77 20.05 24.43
N THR A 440 18.49 18.76 24.62
CA THR A 440 19.33 17.64 24.16
C THR A 440 18.56 16.78 23.18
N GLY A 441 19.22 15.83 22.49
CA GLY A 441 18.52 14.83 21.69
C GLY A 441 17.50 13.98 22.47
N THR A 442 17.50 14.02 23.81
CA THR A 442 16.52 13.35 24.68
C THR A 442 15.56 14.32 25.39
N GLY A 443 15.56 15.60 25.02
CA GLY A 443 14.77 16.68 25.64
C GLY A 443 15.55 17.50 26.68
N VAL A 444 14.82 18.33 27.46
CA VAL A 444 15.41 19.24 28.46
C VAL A 444 15.61 18.51 29.79
N PRO A 445 16.82 18.51 30.38
CA PRO A 445 17.05 17.94 31.70
C PRO A 445 16.24 18.64 32.81
N HIS A 446 15.74 17.88 33.79
CA HIS A 446 14.96 18.39 34.93
C HIS A 446 15.55 17.93 36.27
N GLY A 447 15.24 18.62 37.37
CA GLY A 447 15.67 18.25 38.73
C GLY A 447 17.07 18.75 39.08
N GLU A 448 17.85 17.97 39.84
CA GLU A 448 19.24 18.31 40.22
C GLU A 448 20.27 17.96 39.12
N THR A 449 19.86 17.22 38.09
CA THR A 449 20.67 16.81 36.94
C THR A 449 21.41 17.94 36.22
N PRO A 450 20.82 19.13 36.00
CA PRO A 450 21.51 20.25 35.35
C PRO A 450 22.78 20.70 36.10
N ALA A 451 22.87 20.52 37.42
CA ALA A 451 24.05 20.92 38.19
C ALA A 451 25.32 20.14 37.80
N TYR A 452 25.14 18.90 37.33
CA TYR A 452 26.21 18.03 36.81
C TYR A 452 26.55 18.27 35.34
N TRP A 453 25.88 19.21 34.67
CA TRP A 453 26.04 19.40 33.24
C TRP A 453 27.48 19.73 32.84
N GLY A 454 28.03 18.95 31.91
CA GLY A 454 29.41 19.04 31.42
C GLY A 454 30.42 18.17 32.18
N THR A 455 30.10 17.66 33.36
CA THR A 455 31.05 16.85 34.17
C THR A 455 31.60 15.62 33.43
N SER A 456 30.77 14.95 32.64
CA SER A 456 31.19 13.83 31.76
C SER A 456 32.25 14.26 30.74
N GLN A 457 32.11 15.47 30.21
CA GLN A 457 33.02 16.07 29.24
C GLN A 457 34.34 16.50 29.88
N ALA A 458 34.28 17.07 31.10
CA ALA A 458 35.48 17.35 31.88
C ALA A 458 36.25 16.07 32.20
N ALA A 459 35.56 15.03 32.66
CA ALA A 459 36.15 13.72 32.95
C ALA A 459 36.83 13.12 31.72
N LEU A 460 36.14 13.13 30.57
CA LEU A 460 36.67 12.64 29.29
C LEU A 460 37.91 13.42 28.86
N SER A 461 37.87 14.75 28.97
CA SER A 461 38.96 15.60 28.53
C SER A 461 40.22 15.45 29.40
N LEU A 462 40.05 15.34 30.72
CA LEU A 462 41.15 15.04 31.64
C LEU A 462 41.72 13.64 31.39
N ALA A 463 40.88 12.64 31.16
CA ALA A 463 41.33 11.27 30.84
C ALA A 463 42.15 11.21 29.54
N ALA A 464 41.81 12.07 28.57
CA ALA A 464 42.45 12.14 27.27
C ALA A 464 43.84 12.80 27.29
N VAL A 465 44.10 13.68 28.25
CA VAL A 465 45.40 14.39 28.40
C VAL A 465 46.23 13.88 29.59
N ALA A 466 45.65 13.05 30.46
CA ALA A 466 46.36 12.39 31.54
C ALA A 466 47.52 11.54 31.01
N GLY A 467 48.67 11.58 31.68
CA GLY A 467 49.82 10.74 31.34
C GLY A 467 50.57 11.16 30.06
N ASN A 468 50.55 12.45 29.71
CA ASN A 468 51.19 12.99 28.49
C ASN A 468 50.63 12.46 27.16
N HIS A 469 49.39 11.95 27.17
CA HIS A 469 48.68 11.62 25.94
C HIS A 469 48.33 12.90 25.16
N SER A 470 48.47 12.85 23.83
CA SER A 470 48.06 13.92 22.93
C SER A 470 46.72 13.59 22.24
N VAL A 471 45.94 14.64 22.00
CA VAL A 471 44.67 14.60 21.27
C VAL A 471 44.84 15.35 19.96
N ARG A 472 44.61 14.68 18.83
CA ARG A 472 44.54 15.31 17.51
C ARG A 472 43.19 16.03 17.36
N LEU A 473 43.19 17.26 16.86
CA LEU A 473 41.95 17.95 16.54
C LEU A 473 41.36 17.42 15.22
N LEU A 474 40.09 17.05 15.25
CA LEU A 474 39.34 16.69 14.05
C LEU A 474 38.94 17.96 13.25
N PRO A 475 38.79 17.86 11.92
CA PRO A 475 38.34 18.97 11.07
C PRO A 475 36.96 19.50 11.46
N ASP A 476 36.65 20.75 11.08
CA ASP A 476 35.34 21.39 11.30
C ASP A 476 34.16 20.71 10.57
N THR A 477 34.45 19.81 9.64
CA THR A 477 33.50 18.94 8.96
C THR A 477 32.98 17.80 9.83
N HIS A 478 33.62 17.54 10.97
CA HIS A 478 33.27 16.47 11.92
C HIS A 478 32.59 17.03 13.17
N ASN A 479 31.58 16.31 13.67
CA ASN A 479 30.79 16.70 14.83
C ASN A 479 30.23 18.12 14.69
N PHE A 480 29.66 18.40 13.52
CA PHE A 480 29.17 19.72 13.17
C PHE A 480 27.84 20.01 13.90
N PRO A 481 27.76 21.06 14.75
CA PRO A 481 26.59 21.32 15.58
C PRO A 481 25.48 22.03 14.80
N LEU A 482 24.47 21.26 14.36
CA LEU A 482 23.41 21.74 13.49
C LEU A 482 22.55 22.85 14.16
N ASN A 483 22.42 22.82 15.48
CA ASN A 483 21.73 23.84 16.28
C ASN A 483 22.45 25.20 16.30
N CYS A 484 23.73 25.24 15.96
CA CYS A 484 24.56 26.45 15.98
C CYS A 484 24.85 27.01 14.58
N VAL A 485 24.23 26.48 13.51
CA VAL A 485 24.48 26.91 12.12
C VAL A 485 24.40 28.42 11.93
N ALA A 486 23.45 29.09 12.56
CA ALA A 486 23.27 30.55 12.43
C ALA A 486 24.43 31.37 13.03
N ALA A 487 25.19 30.80 13.97
CA ALA A 487 26.33 31.44 14.63
C ALA A 487 27.68 31.08 13.98
N LEU A 488 27.69 30.14 13.04
CA LEU A 488 28.89 29.66 12.34
C LEU A 488 29.04 30.36 10.99
N ALA A 489 30.29 30.63 10.58
CA ALA A 489 30.56 31.01 9.20
C ALA A 489 30.18 29.82 8.30
N VAL A 490 29.31 30.05 7.31
CA VAL A 490 28.69 29.01 6.47
C VAL A 490 29.75 28.01 5.99
N PRO A 491 29.78 26.77 6.53
CA PRO A 491 30.62 25.74 5.99
C PRO A 491 30.14 25.44 4.57
N ASP A 492 31.05 25.09 3.67
CA ASP A 492 30.66 24.45 2.42
C ASP A 492 29.90 23.16 2.77
N PRO A 493 28.57 23.09 2.54
CA PRO A 493 27.77 21.94 2.95
C PRO A 493 28.23 20.65 2.26
N ALA A 494 28.87 20.76 1.09
CA ALA A 494 29.43 19.64 0.35
C ALA A 494 30.64 19.00 1.04
N ARG A 495 31.22 19.66 2.05
CA ARG A 495 32.37 19.16 2.81
C ARG A 495 31.99 18.57 4.16
N LEU A 496 30.74 18.69 4.62
CA LEU A 496 30.30 18.11 5.88
C LEU A 496 30.46 16.59 5.86
N VAL A 497 30.90 16.03 6.98
CA VAL A 497 31.17 14.59 7.15
C VAL A 497 30.30 13.99 8.23
N HIS A 498 30.20 14.66 9.38
CA HIS A 498 29.47 14.17 10.54
C HIS A 498 28.69 15.32 11.19
N ILE A 499 27.37 15.16 11.32
CA ILE A 499 26.45 16.19 11.80
C ILE A 499 25.89 15.75 13.16
N HIS A 500 25.99 16.64 14.15
CA HIS A 500 25.33 16.52 15.45
C HIS A 500 24.04 17.34 15.41
N TYR A 501 22.89 16.66 15.36
CA TYR A 501 21.60 17.32 15.12
C TYR A 501 20.81 17.64 16.39
N HIS A 502 21.22 17.13 17.55
CA HIS A 502 20.52 17.29 18.83
C HIS A 502 19.03 16.93 18.70
N GLU A 503 18.13 17.89 18.89
CA GLU A 503 16.67 17.69 18.83
C GLU A 503 16.04 18.01 17.46
N LEU A 504 16.82 18.50 16.50
CA LEU A 504 16.29 19.09 15.25
C LEU A 504 15.66 18.07 14.30
N PHE A 505 15.90 16.78 14.52
CA PHE A 505 15.33 15.69 13.72
C PHE A 505 14.03 15.13 14.32
N SER A 506 13.66 15.55 15.53
CA SER A 506 12.44 15.13 16.20
C SER A 506 11.19 15.77 15.59
N ALA A 507 10.04 15.11 15.78
CA ALA A 507 8.75 15.65 15.35
C ALA A 507 8.48 17.04 15.96
N GLY A 508 8.07 17.99 15.11
CA GLY A 508 7.80 19.39 15.51
C GLY A 508 8.99 20.35 15.35
N SER A 509 10.19 19.85 15.04
CA SER A 509 11.39 20.67 14.86
C SER A 509 11.66 21.12 13.42
N ALA A 510 10.75 20.82 12.47
CA ALA A 510 10.98 21.02 11.03
C ALA A 510 11.30 22.48 10.66
N ASP A 511 10.58 23.45 11.24
CA ASP A 511 10.81 24.88 10.99
C ASP A 511 12.16 25.36 11.51
N ALA A 512 12.64 24.77 12.61
CA ALA A 512 13.92 25.10 13.25
C ALA A 512 15.11 24.33 12.65
N ASN A 513 14.86 23.29 11.84
CA ASN A 513 15.88 22.43 11.26
C ASN A 513 16.45 23.06 9.97
N PRO A 514 17.73 23.49 9.95
CA PRO A 514 18.33 24.16 8.79
C PRO A 514 18.32 23.33 7.50
N ILE A 515 18.31 22.00 7.60
CA ILE A 515 18.29 21.10 6.45
C ILE A 515 16.87 21.02 5.87
N LEU A 516 15.86 20.82 6.73
CA LEU A 516 14.47 20.65 6.30
C LEU A 516 13.82 21.97 5.84
N ASN A 517 14.25 23.11 6.39
CA ASN A 517 13.76 24.43 5.98
C ASN A 517 14.57 25.04 4.81
N GLY A 518 15.56 24.33 4.28
CA GLY A 518 16.35 24.73 3.11
C GLY A 518 17.40 25.82 3.37
N THR A 519 17.77 26.07 4.63
CA THR A 519 18.85 27.04 4.97
C THR A 519 20.25 26.42 4.84
N LEU A 520 20.35 25.09 4.88
CA LEU A 520 21.56 24.29 4.70
C LEU A 520 21.32 23.19 3.66
N ASP A 521 21.79 23.41 2.44
CA ASP A 521 21.59 22.48 1.32
C ASP A 521 22.64 21.36 1.32
N LEU A 522 22.26 20.16 1.76
CA LEU A 522 23.09 18.96 1.59
C LEU A 522 22.98 18.42 0.15
N PRO A 523 23.98 17.66 -0.35
CA PRO A 523 23.90 16.99 -1.63
C PRO A 523 22.59 16.21 -1.81
N ALA A 524 21.99 16.26 -3.01
CA ALA A 524 20.61 15.80 -3.27
C ALA A 524 20.31 14.38 -2.73
N GLY A 525 21.20 13.42 -2.95
CA GLY A 525 21.01 12.04 -2.46
C GLY A 525 21.00 11.90 -0.94
N ILE A 526 21.67 12.80 -0.20
CA ILE A 526 21.68 12.81 1.28
C ILE A 526 20.41 13.46 1.80
N SER A 527 20.00 14.58 1.19
CA SER A 527 18.75 15.27 1.52
C SER A 527 17.54 14.35 1.30
N GLU A 528 17.47 13.65 0.17
CA GLU A 528 16.42 12.68 -0.11
C GLU A 528 16.41 11.50 0.89
N TRP A 529 17.60 10.99 1.23
CA TRP A 529 17.76 9.93 2.22
C TRP A 529 17.27 10.35 3.62
N LEU A 530 17.54 11.59 4.02
CA LEU A 530 17.09 12.17 5.29
C LEU A 530 15.58 12.43 5.30
N VAL A 531 15.03 13.03 4.24
CA VAL A 531 13.59 13.33 4.16
C VAL A 531 12.75 12.05 4.25
N ALA A 532 13.23 10.93 3.70
CA ALA A 532 12.56 9.64 3.80
C ALA A 532 12.50 9.06 5.23
N ARG A 533 13.30 9.58 6.16
CA ARG A 533 13.48 9.06 7.54
C ARG A 533 13.00 10.02 8.63
N LEU A 534 12.75 11.27 8.27
CA LEU A 534 12.34 12.32 9.20
C LEU A 534 10.84 12.62 9.10
N PRO A 535 10.19 13.06 10.20
CA PRO A 535 10.77 13.26 11.53
C PRO A 535 10.98 11.95 12.30
N LEU A 536 11.98 11.93 13.18
CA LEU A 536 12.13 10.86 14.17
C LEU A 536 10.96 10.95 15.17
N GLN A 537 10.34 9.80 15.42
CA GLN A 537 9.20 9.68 16.33
C GLN A 537 9.57 8.77 17.50
N GLU A 538 9.08 9.12 18.69
CA GLU A 538 9.12 8.20 19.82
C GLU A 538 8.15 7.05 19.58
N HIS A 539 8.68 5.82 19.60
CA HIS A 539 7.81 4.65 19.63
C HIS A 539 7.22 4.51 21.05
N PRO A 540 5.88 4.41 21.19
CA PRO A 540 5.25 4.29 22.50
C PRO A 540 5.72 3.01 23.19
N GLN A 541 6.37 3.19 24.34
CA GLN A 541 6.86 2.08 25.16
C GLN A 541 5.71 1.33 25.84
N PRO A 542 5.77 -0.01 25.94
CA PRO A 542 5.07 -0.73 26.99
C PRO A 542 5.65 -0.28 28.33
N THR A 543 4.85 0.39 29.16
CA THR A 543 5.31 0.92 30.45
C THR A 543 5.93 -0.18 31.32
N VAL A 544 7.25 -0.13 31.54
CA VAL A 544 7.92 -0.92 32.58
C VAL A 544 7.47 -0.37 33.95
N PRO A 545 6.97 -1.22 34.87
CA PRO A 545 6.40 -0.75 36.11
C PRO A 545 7.48 -0.18 37.05
N LYS A 546 7.34 1.11 37.40
CA LYS A 546 7.94 1.65 38.64
C LYS A 546 7.38 0.88 39.84
N ARG A 547 8.29 0.49 40.74
CA ARG A 547 8.00 -0.31 41.94
C ARG A 547 7.19 0.51 42.96
N ASP A 548 6.14 -0.14 43.43
CA ASP A 548 5.40 0.00 44.70
C ASP A 548 4.58 1.28 45.00
N LEU A 549 3.42 1.34 44.33
CA LEU A 549 2.12 1.53 45.00
C LEU A 549 1.16 0.41 44.50
N PRO A 550 0.26 -0.15 45.32
CA PRO A 550 -0.62 -1.25 44.90
C PRO A 550 -1.49 -0.79 43.72
N LYS A 551 -1.19 -1.32 42.53
CA LYS A 551 -1.97 -1.04 41.32
C LYS A 551 -3.34 -1.72 41.43
N PRO A 552 -4.42 -1.09 40.93
CA PRO A 552 -5.68 -1.79 40.74
C PRO A 552 -5.47 -3.01 39.83
N PRO A 553 -6.21 -4.12 40.04
CA PRO A 553 -6.02 -5.34 39.27
C PRO A 553 -6.22 -5.09 37.77
N ARG A 554 -5.28 -5.56 36.95
CA ARG A 554 -5.39 -5.47 35.48
C ARG A 554 -6.61 -6.27 34.99
N ARG A 555 -7.31 -5.70 34.01
CA ARG A 555 -8.44 -6.32 33.32
C ARG A 555 -8.00 -7.62 32.65
N LYS A 556 -8.89 -8.61 32.56
CA LYS A 556 -8.61 -9.90 31.92
C LYS A 556 -9.53 -10.17 30.72
N ALA A 557 -8.97 -10.73 29.66
CA ALA A 557 -9.71 -11.22 28.49
C ALA A 557 -9.55 -12.74 28.34
N ILE A 558 -10.67 -13.45 28.27
CA ILE A 558 -10.69 -14.88 27.96
C ILE A 558 -10.82 -15.05 26.44
N LEU A 559 -9.78 -15.56 25.80
CA LEU A 559 -9.78 -15.95 24.40
C LEU A 559 -10.30 -17.39 24.28
N VAL A 560 -11.45 -17.56 23.64
CA VAL A 560 -12.00 -18.90 23.34
C VAL A 560 -11.46 -19.35 21.98
N LEU A 561 -10.43 -20.18 21.99
CA LEU A 561 -9.66 -20.57 20.80
C LEU A 561 -9.97 -22.01 20.39
N GLY A 562 -10.81 -22.17 19.37
CA GLY A 562 -11.10 -23.48 18.79
C GLY A 562 -11.78 -23.38 17.44
N MET A 563 -11.65 -24.45 16.65
CA MET A 563 -12.30 -24.56 15.34
C MET A 563 -13.82 -24.38 15.44
N HIS A 564 -14.45 -23.91 14.35
CA HIS A 564 -15.90 -23.91 14.23
C HIS A 564 -16.47 -25.28 14.61
N ARG A 565 -17.60 -25.30 15.33
CA ARG A 565 -18.30 -26.53 15.78
C ARG A 565 -17.56 -27.37 16.83
N SER A 566 -16.41 -26.91 17.34
CA SER A 566 -15.71 -27.55 18.48
C SER A 566 -16.33 -27.28 19.86
N GLY A 567 -17.55 -26.73 19.93
CA GLY A 567 -18.21 -26.40 21.20
C GLY A 567 -17.88 -25.01 21.76
N THR A 568 -17.24 -24.14 20.99
CA THR A 568 -16.86 -22.77 21.40
C THR A 568 -18.07 -21.91 21.81
N SER A 569 -19.24 -22.11 21.20
CA SER A 569 -20.47 -21.39 21.59
C SER A 569 -21.04 -21.85 22.94
N ALA A 570 -20.95 -23.15 23.25
CA ALA A 570 -21.39 -23.67 24.55
C ALA A 570 -20.50 -23.12 25.66
N LEU A 571 -19.18 -23.13 25.43
CA LEU A 571 -18.21 -22.54 26.36
C LEU A 571 -18.43 -21.02 26.53
N GLY A 572 -18.66 -20.28 25.44
CA GLY A 572 -18.96 -18.84 25.51
C GLY A 572 -20.20 -18.52 26.34
N GLY A 573 -21.28 -19.30 26.21
CA GLY A 573 -22.49 -19.13 27.02
C GLY A 573 -22.25 -19.35 28.52
N VAL A 574 -21.46 -20.38 28.88
CA VAL A 574 -21.09 -20.65 30.28
C VAL A 574 -20.22 -19.54 30.86
N ILE A 575 -19.20 -19.10 30.11
CA ILE A 575 -18.32 -18.00 30.52
C ILE A 575 -19.13 -16.72 30.76
N ASN A 576 -20.11 -16.43 29.90
CA ASN A 576 -20.99 -15.28 30.07
C ASN A 576 -21.87 -15.39 31.31
N ALA A 577 -22.49 -16.56 31.54
CA ALA A 577 -23.33 -16.81 32.70
C ALA A 577 -22.55 -16.76 34.03
N LEU A 578 -21.24 -17.04 34.00
CA LEU A 578 -20.33 -16.87 35.14
C LEU A 578 -19.89 -15.41 35.38
N GLY A 579 -20.38 -14.47 34.58
CA GLY A 579 -20.21 -13.03 34.77
C GLY A 579 -19.08 -12.39 33.98
N ALA A 580 -18.48 -13.09 33.00
CA ALA A 580 -17.60 -12.43 32.04
C ALA A 580 -18.43 -11.69 30.97
N ALA A 581 -18.10 -10.43 30.72
CA ALA A 581 -18.82 -9.62 29.74
C ALA A 581 -18.66 -10.19 28.31
N GLY A 582 -19.79 -10.36 27.62
CA GLY A 582 -19.84 -10.63 26.19
C GLY A 582 -19.81 -9.33 25.37
N PRO A 583 -19.72 -9.44 24.03
CA PRO A 583 -19.70 -8.26 23.18
C PRO A 583 -21.04 -7.51 23.22
N LYS A 584 -21.01 -6.17 23.19
CA LYS A 584 -22.22 -5.33 23.09
C LYS A 584 -23.07 -5.63 21.86
N ASN A 585 -22.44 -6.00 20.74
CA ASN A 585 -23.12 -6.31 19.48
C ASN A 585 -22.88 -7.78 19.07
N PRO A 586 -23.53 -8.76 19.74
CA PRO A 586 -23.37 -10.16 19.41
C PRO A 586 -24.04 -10.51 18.08
N LEU A 587 -23.45 -11.44 17.35
CA LEU A 587 -23.97 -11.95 16.08
C LEU A 587 -25.27 -12.75 16.31
N SER A 588 -26.33 -12.39 15.57
CA SER A 588 -27.67 -12.94 15.74
C SER A 588 -27.72 -14.46 15.62
N ALA A 589 -28.55 -15.09 16.43
CA ALA A 589 -28.87 -16.51 16.31
C ALA A 589 -29.48 -16.83 14.93
N ASN A 590 -29.23 -18.03 14.42
CA ASN A 590 -29.82 -18.51 13.16
C ASN A 590 -30.17 -19.99 13.25
N SER A 591 -30.72 -20.56 12.17
CA SER A 591 -31.13 -21.97 12.10
C SER A 591 -30.03 -22.98 12.44
N HIS A 592 -28.75 -22.61 12.30
CA HIS A 592 -27.60 -23.48 12.57
C HIS A 592 -27.03 -23.34 14.00
N ASN A 593 -27.42 -22.28 14.72
CA ASN A 593 -27.13 -22.07 16.14
C ASN A 593 -28.23 -21.18 16.77
N PRO A 594 -29.36 -21.76 17.17
CA PRO A 594 -30.52 -21.02 17.69
C PRO A 594 -30.26 -20.28 19.01
N ARG A 595 -29.19 -20.66 19.75
CA ARG A 595 -28.84 -20.08 21.06
C ARG A 595 -27.82 -18.94 20.98
N GLY A 596 -27.51 -18.46 19.77
CA GLY A 596 -26.58 -17.33 19.54
C GLY A 596 -25.12 -17.75 19.44
N PHE A 597 -24.32 -16.96 18.70
CA PHE A 597 -22.92 -17.29 18.43
C PHE A 597 -21.93 -16.75 19.46
N TRP A 598 -22.33 -15.74 20.25
CA TRP A 598 -21.45 -15.05 21.21
C TRP A 598 -20.21 -14.39 20.57
N GLU A 599 -20.20 -14.26 19.24
CA GLU A 599 -19.17 -13.57 18.45
C GLU A 599 -19.60 -12.12 18.27
N SER A 600 -18.69 -11.14 18.34
CA SER A 600 -19.03 -9.75 18.00
C SER A 600 -19.21 -9.63 16.49
N ALA A 601 -20.34 -9.08 16.04
CA ALA A 601 -20.61 -8.89 14.62
C ALA A 601 -19.56 -7.98 13.94
N ARG A 602 -19.05 -6.98 14.68
CA ARG A 602 -18.02 -6.06 14.18
C ARG A 602 -16.65 -6.73 14.09
N LEU A 603 -16.26 -7.52 15.10
CA LEU A 603 -15.01 -8.29 15.04
C LEU A 603 -15.06 -9.36 13.96
N TYR A 604 -16.20 -10.04 13.78
CA TYR A 604 -16.38 -11.01 12.71
C TYR A 604 -16.09 -10.41 11.33
N LEU A 605 -16.64 -9.22 11.03
CA LEU A 605 -16.39 -8.52 9.77
C LEU A 605 -14.92 -8.10 9.65
N ALA A 606 -14.35 -7.50 10.70
CA ALA A 606 -12.95 -7.08 10.69
C ALA A 606 -11.96 -8.25 10.52
N ASN A 607 -12.25 -9.39 11.14
CA ASN A 607 -11.44 -10.61 11.02
C ASN A 607 -11.51 -11.20 9.61
N ASN A 608 -12.67 -11.17 8.95
CA ASN A 608 -12.80 -11.57 7.54
C ASN A 608 -12.04 -10.61 6.62
N ASP A 609 -12.15 -9.30 6.84
CA ASP A 609 -11.42 -8.31 6.06
C ASP A 609 -9.90 -8.53 6.19
N LEU A 610 -9.42 -8.77 7.42
CA LEU A 610 -8.01 -9.08 7.71
C LEU A 610 -7.56 -10.31 6.92
N LEU A 611 -8.28 -11.44 7.04
CA LEU A 611 -7.90 -12.66 6.31
C LEU A 611 -7.93 -12.45 4.79
N THR A 612 -8.92 -11.72 4.27
CA THR A 612 -9.04 -11.43 2.84
C THR A 612 -7.87 -10.58 2.35
N SER A 613 -7.49 -9.56 3.11
CA SER A 613 -6.33 -8.71 2.80
C SER A 613 -4.99 -9.46 2.84
N ALA A 614 -4.93 -10.56 3.60
CA ALA A 614 -3.83 -11.52 3.62
C ALA A 614 -3.91 -12.59 2.51
N ASN A 615 -4.80 -12.41 1.51
CA ASN A 615 -5.12 -13.39 0.47
C ASN A 615 -5.49 -14.79 1.02
N SER A 616 -6.16 -14.81 2.17
CA SER A 616 -6.60 -16.03 2.86
C SER A 616 -8.08 -15.96 3.24
N SER A 617 -8.59 -16.99 3.92
CA SER A 617 -9.95 -17.03 4.44
C SER A 617 -10.03 -17.97 5.64
N TRP A 618 -11.16 -17.97 6.37
CA TRP A 618 -11.40 -18.95 7.43
C TRP A 618 -11.37 -20.41 6.92
N SER A 619 -11.63 -20.61 5.63
CA SER A 619 -11.68 -21.92 4.97
C SER A 619 -10.41 -22.25 4.19
N ASP A 620 -9.34 -21.48 4.43
CA ASP A 620 -7.98 -21.77 3.97
C ASP A 620 -7.22 -22.50 5.08
N TRP A 621 -6.53 -23.57 4.73
CA TRP A 621 -5.73 -24.38 5.65
C TRP A 621 -4.22 -24.13 5.52
N ARG A 622 -3.80 -23.27 4.59
CA ARG A 622 -2.40 -22.84 4.44
C ARG A 622 -2.02 -21.83 5.53
N PRO A 623 -0.73 -21.74 5.94
CA PRO A 623 -0.29 -20.73 6.91
C PRO A 623 -0.50 -19.30 6.37
N LEU A 624 -0.66 -18.31 7.26
CA LEU A 624 -0.69 -16.90 6.85
C LEU A 624 0.75 -16.45 6.53
N ASP A 625 0.94 -15.62 5.50
CA ASP A 625 2.27 -15.09 5.15
C ASP A 625 2.80 -14.22 6.32
N PRO A 626 3.91 -14.62 6.97
CA PRO A 626 4.49 -13.86 8.06
C PRO A 626 4.91 -12.43 7.67
N ARG A 627 5.27 -12.21 6.40
CA ARG A 627 5.63 -10.87 5.89
C ARG A 627 4.40 -9.99 5.75
N TRP A 628 3.26 -10.55 5.32
CA TRP A 628 2.01 -9.81 5.25
C TRP A 628 1.56 -9.35 6.64
N MET A 629 1.71 -10.20 7.66
CA MET A 629 1.39 -9.85 9.06
C MET A 629 2.23 -8.68 9.61
N GLN A 630 3.36 -8.35 8.97
CA GLN A 630 4.23 -7.23 9.31
C GLN A 630 4.05 -6.02 8.37
N SER A 631 3.11 -6.11 7.42
CA SER A 631 2.88 -5.05 6.43
C SER A 631 2.07 -3.88 7.02
N PRO A 632 2.14 -2.68 6.40
CA PRO A 632 1.26 -1.56 6.75
C PRO A 632 -0.24 -1.89 6.62
N ALA A 633 -0.61 -2.86 5.78
CA ALA A 633 -1.99 -3.31 5.66
C ALA A 633 -2.47 -4.03 6.93
N ALA A 634 -1.67 -4.95 7.46
CA ALA A 634 -1.95 -5.62 8.73
C ALA A 634 -2.06 -4.61 9.89
N GLU A 635 -1.22 -3.57 9.90
CA GLU A 635 -1.26 -2.52 10.92
C GLU A 635 -2.56 -1.67 10.88
N ARG A 636 -3.08 -1.37 9.68
CA ARG A 636 -4.41 -0.76 9.57
C ARG A 636 -5.51 -1.65 10.17
N HIS A 637 -5.43 -2.96 9.96
CA HIS A 637 -6.37 -3.91 10.57
C HIS A 637 -6.18 -4.00 12.08
N ARG A 638 -4.95 -3.90 12.60
CA ARG A 638 -4.67 -3.80 14.04
C ARG A 638 -5.42 -2.63 14.68
N HIS A 639 -5.25 -1.42 14.14
CA HIS A 639 -5.94 -0.23 14.65
C HIS A 639 -7.47 -0.39 14.62
N LYS A 640 -8.01 -0.94 13.53
CA LYS A 640 -9.45 -1.21 13.39
C LYS A 640 -9.94 -2.19 14.45
N ILE A 641 -9.24 -3.31 14.65
CA ILE A 641 -9.62 -4.34 15.63
C ILE A 641 -9.53 -3.80 17.06
N ARG A 642 -8.47 -3.04 17.40
CA ARG A 642 -8.33 -2.37 18.70
C ARG A 642 -9.52 -1.46 19.00
N ALA A 643 -9.87 -0.58 18.07
CA ALA A 643 -11.02 0.33 18.24
C ALA A 643 -12.34 -0.43 18.43
N ILE A 644 -12.49 -1.58 17.75
CA ILE A 644 -13.67 -2.45 17.94
C ILE A 644 -13.65 -3.07 19.33
N LEU A 645 -12.52 -3.60 19.80
CA LEU A 645 -12.42 -4.20 21.15
C LEU A 645 -12.74 -3.18 22.25
N ASP A 646 -12.18 -1.97 22.16
CA ASP A 646 -12.47 -0.88 23.10
C ASP A 646 -13.97 -0.57 23.11
N ASN A 647 -14.60 -0.47 21.94
CA ASN A 647 -16.02 -0.16 21.86
C ASN A 647 -16.92 -1.31 22.35
N GLU A 648 -16.60 -2.56 21.98
CA GLU A 648 -17.41 -3.75 22.29
C GLU A 648 -17.34 -4.14 23.77
N PHE A 649 -16.21 -3.94 24.43
CA PHE A 649 -15.97 -4.42 25.80
C PHE A 649 -15.69 -3.30 26.82
N GLY A 650 -15.53 -2.04 26.39
CA GLY A 650 -15.42 -0.87 27.28
C GLY A 650 -14.34 -1.05 28.35
N ASP A 651 -14.71 -0.79 29.61
CA ASP A 651 -13.85 -0.92 30.80
C ASP A 651 -14.13 -2.20 31.62
N GLU A 652 -14.78 -3.20 31.02
CA GLU A 652 -15.18 -4.42 31.73
C GLU A 652 -13.96 -5.14 32.36
N PRO A 653 -14.01 -5.49 33.66
CA PRO A 653 -12.87 -6.08 34.38
C PRO A 653 -12.54 -7.49 33.90
N LEU A 654 -13.56 -8.24 33.48
CA LEU A 654 -13.44 -9.56 32.87
C LEU A 654 -14.38 -9.64 31.67
N PHE A 655 -13.84 -9.91 30.49
CA PHE A 655 -14.62 -10.15 29.27
C PHE A 655 -14.07 -11.33 28.49
N PHE A 656 -14.82 -11.82 27.49
CA PHE A 656 -14.36 -12.89 26.63
C PHE A 656 -14.50 -12.54 25.15
N VAL A 657 -13.50 -12.96 24.36
CA VAL A 657 -13.48 -12.79 22.91
C VAL A 657 -13.54 -14.17 22.28
N LYS A 658 -14.54 -14.36 21.41
CA LYS A 658 -14.77 -15.61 20.69
C LYS A 658 -14.99 -15.31 19.22
N ASP A 659 -14.14 -15.88 18.37
CA ASP A 659 -14.31 -16.04 16.92
C ASP A 659 -13.29 -17.11 16.49
N PRO A 660 -13.72 -18.24 15.91
CA PRO A 660 -12.79 -19.31 15.50
C PRO A 660 -11.65 -18.86 14.59
N ARG A 661 -11.83 -17.77 13.82
CA ARG A 661 -10.79 -17.19 12.96
C ARG A 661 -9.58 -16.71 13.74
N ILE A 662 -9.78 -16.26 14.98
CA ILE A 662 -8.71 -15.72 15.83
C ILE A 662 -7.59 -16.75 16.02
N CYS A 663 -7.91 -18.05 16.00
CA CYS A 663 -6.91 -19.11 16.06
C CYS A 663 -5.77 -18.90 15.04
N ARG A 664 -6.08 -18.34 13.86
CA ARG A 664 -5.13 -18.10 12.77
C ARG A 664 -4.14 -16.96 13.03
N PHE A 665 -4.48 -16.02 13.92
CA PHE A 665 -3.72 -14.78 14.15
C PHE A 665 -3.73 -14.34 15.62
N VAL A 666 -3.68 -15.32 16.54
CA VAL A 666 -3.60 -15.09 17.99
C VAL A 666 -2.52 -14.05 18.37
N PRO A 667 -1.31 -14.02 17.76
CA PRO A 667 -0.29 -13.02 18.11
C PRO A 667 -0.73 -11.56 17.85
N LEU A 668 -1.51 -11.33 16.80
CA LEU A 668 -2.04 -10.00 16.49
C LEU A 668 -3.09 -9.60 17.54
N LEU A 669 -4.01 -10.49 17.89
CA LEU A 669 -5.03 -10.18 18.89
C LEU A 669 -4.43 -10.01 20.30
N SER A 670 -3.51 -10.88 20.71
CA SER A 670 -2.88 -10.80 22.03
C SER A 670 -2.00 -9.56 22.18
N SER A 671 -1.32 -9.12 21.11
CA SER A 671 -0.57 -7.85 21.14
C SER A 671 -1.50 -6.64 21.27
N ILE A 672 -2.65 -6.63 20.58
CA ILE A 672 -3.66 -5.57 20.77
C ILE A 672 -4.18 -5.54 22.22
N LEU A 673 -4.49 -6.70 22.81
CA LEU A 673 -4.93 -6.77 24.20
C LEU A 673 -3.83 -6.29 25.17
N ALA A 674 -2.57 -6.62 24.90
CA ALA A 674 -1.44 -6.12 25.69
C ALA A 674 -1.28 -4.60 25.60
N GLU A 675 -1.46 -4.00 24.40
CA GLU A 675 -1.50 -2.54 24.21
C GLU A 675 -2.64 -1.88 25.00
N MET A 676 -3.78 -2.57 25.11
CA MET A 676 -4.93 -2.15 25.91
C MET A 676 -4.74 -2.39 27.43
N ALA A 677 -3.56 -2.86 27.86
CA ALA A 677 -3.26 -3.26 29.24
C ALA A 677 -4.23 -4.33 29.80
N VAL A 678 -4.70 -5.23 28.93
CA VAL A 678 -5.57 -6.35 29.25
C VAL A 678 -4.75 -7.65 29.25
N ASP A 679 -4.78 -8.39 30.35
CA ASP A 679 -4.14 -9.70 30.44
C ASP A 679 -4.99 -10.75 29.71
N ALA A 680 -4.44 -11.34 28.64
CA ALA A 680 -5.11 -12.39 27.89
C ALA A 680 -4.87 -13.78 28.50
N VAL A 681 -5.91 -14.61 28.55
CA VAL A 681 -5.85 -16.04 28.88
C VAL A 681 -6.58 -16.85 27.81
N ALA A 682 -6.20 -18.10 27.55
CA ALA A 682 -6.80 -18.91 26.49
C ALA A 682 -7.55 -20.14 27.00
N PHE A 683 -8.80 -20.32 26.58
CA PHE A 683 -9.54 -21.57 26.79
C PHE A 683 -9.66 -22.30 25.46
N LEU A 684 -9.14 -23.52 25.40
CA LEU A 684 -9.03 -24.32 24.18
C LEU A 684 -9.95 -25.54 24.26
N PRO A 685 -11.16 -25.50 23.67
CA PRO A 685 -12.02 -26.66 23.61
C PRO A 685 -11.51 -27.70 22.60
N VAL A 686 -11.33 -28.92 23.07
CA VAL A 686 -10.88 -30.09 22.34
C VAL A 686 -12.08 -30.97 22.04
N ARG A 687 -12.41 -31.13 20.75
CA ARG A 687 -13.52 -31.98 20.28
C ARG A 687 -13.03 -32.97 19.23
N ASN A 688 -13.67 -34.13 19.17
CA ASN A 688 -13.41 -35.15 18.17
C ASN A 688 -13.40 -34.55 16.75
N PRO A 689 -12.28 -34.62 16.01
CA PRO A 689 -12.15 -34.01 14.69
C PRO A 689 -13.15 -34.58 13.68
N LEU A 690 -13.54 -35.86 13.81
CA LEU A 690 -14.56 -36.46 12.95
C LEU A 690 -15.94 -35.86 13.19
N GLU A 691 -16.31 -35.59 14.45
CA GLU A 691 -17.56 -34.89 14.77
C GLU A 691 -17.56 -33.46 14.21
N VAL A 692 -16.44 -32.75 14.31
CA VAL A 692 -16.30 -31.40 13.74
C VAL A 692 -16.46 -31.45 12.22
N ALA A 693 -15.80 -32.39 11.55
CA ALA A 693 -15.87 -32.54 10.10
C ALA A 693 -17.28 -32.92 9.61
N LEU A 694 -17.97 -33.85 10.28
CA LEU A 694 -19.36 -34.21 9.96
C LEU A 694 -20.30 -33.02 10.15
N SER A 695 -20.09 -32.22 11.20
CA SER A 695 -20.89 -31.02 11.45
C SER A 695 -20.69 -29.93 10.38
N LEU A 696 -19.45 -29.73 9.92
CA LEU A 696 -19.13 -28.81 8.83
C LEU A 696 -19.68 -29.28 7.48
N LYS A 697 -19.64 -30.59 7.20
CA LYS A 697 -20.29 -31.17 6.02
C LYS A 697 -21.80 -30.90 6.02
N ARG A 698 -22.47 -31.06 7.17
CA ARG A 698 -23.91 -30.78 7.29
C ARG A 698 -24.24 -29.29 7.12
N ARG A 699 -23.42 -28.40 7.70
CA ARG A 699 -23.67 -26.95 7.68
C ARG A 699 -23.35 -26.31 6.32
N ASP A 700 -22.18 -26.64 5.77
CA ASP A 700 -21.57 -25.90 4.65
C ASP A 700 -21.38 -26.76 3.39
N GLY A 701 -21.71 -28.06 3.44
CA GLY A 701 -21.42 -29.00 2.35
C GLY A 701 -19.94 -29.33 2.17
N LEU A 702 -19.08 -28.96 3.13
CA LEU A 702 -17.63 -29.16 3.03
C LEU A 702 -17.26 -30.65 3.05
N PRO A 703 -16.37 -31.12 2.15
CA PRO A 703 -15.84 -32.49 2.21
C PRO A 703 -15.11 -32.77 3.53
N LEU A 704 -15.15 -34.03 3.99
CA LEU A 704 -14.49 -34.46 5.23
C LEU A 704 -12.99 -34.16 5.22
N PRO A 705 -12.20 -34.55 4.18
CA PRO A 705 -10.77 -34.29 4.16
C PRO A 705 -10.43 -32.81 4.35
N ARG A 706 -11.13 -31.93 3.62
CA ARG A 706 -10.96 -30.47 3.75
C ARG A 706 -11.30 -29.98 5.16
N SER A 707 -12.38 -30.48 5.75
CA SER A 707 -12.80 -30.11 7.10
C SER A 707 -11.80 -30.56 8.18
N LEU A 708 -11.16 -31.72 8.00
CA LEU A 708 -10.12 -32.25 8.89
C LEU A 708 -8.82 -31.43 8.79
N MET A 709 -8.44 -30.98 7.59
CA MET A 709 -7.30 -30.06 7.39
C MET A 709 -7.57 -28.70 8.04
N LEU A 710 -8.79 -28.17 7.90
CA LEU A 710 -9.19 -26.93 8.58
C LEU A 710 -9.15 -27.07 10.09
N TRP A 711 -9.67 -28.18 10.62
CA TRP A 711 -9.56 -28.48 12.04
C TRP A 711 -8.09 -28.44 12.48
N LEU A 712 -7.21 -29.18 11.78
CA LEU A 712 -5.78 -29.27 12.09
C LEU A 712 -5.10 -27.90 12.10
N ARG A 713 -5.29 -27.09 11.07
CA ARG A 713 -4.75 -25.72 10.99
C ARG A 713 -5.16 -24.87 12.20
N HIS A 714 -6.46 -24.80 12.49
CA HIS A 714 -6.97 -23.91 13.54
C HIS A 714 -6.50 -24.34 14.93
N VAL A 715 -6.47 -25.64 15.22
CA VAL A 715 -6.08 -26.12 16.55
C VAL A 715 -4.57 -26.05 16.76
N LEU A 716 -3.75 -26.27 15.73
CA LEU A 716 -2.30 -26.12 15.79
C LEU A 716 -1.88 -24.66 15.90
N ASP A 717 -2.52 -23.74 15.16
CA ASP A 717 -2.25 -22.31 15.29
C ASP A 717 -2.67 -21.78 16.67
N ALA A 718 -3.86 -22.19 17.15
CA ALA A 718 -4.33 -21.84 18.49
C ALA A 718 -3.38 -22.34 19.59
N GLU A 719 -2.93 -23.60 19.52
CA GLU A 719 -1.98 -24.12 20.49
C GLU A 719 -0.64 -23.41 20.40
N HIS A 720 0.00 -23.38 19.23
CA HIS A 720 1.35 -22.87 19.11
C HIS A 720 1.45 -21.40 19.55
N HIS A 721 0.50 -20.56 19.11
CA HIS A 721 0.52 -19.13 19.41
C HIS A 721 -0.06 -18.74 20.79
N SER A 722 -0.65 -19.68 21.54
CA SER A 722 -1.10 -19.43 22.93
C SER A 722 -0.10 -19.87 24.00
N ARG A 723 1.08 -20.39 23.65
CA ARG A 723 2.08 -20.89 24.63
C ARG A 723 2.56 -19.82 25.62
N GLY A 724 2.53 -18.55 25.24
CA GLY A 724 2.96 -17.42 26.06
C GLY A 724 1.90 -16.85 27.00
N MET A 725 0.70 -17.44 27.06
CA MET A 725 -0.41 -16.99 27.92
C MET A 725 -0.92 -18.10 28.84
N PRO A 726 -1.44 -17.79 30.04
CA PRO A 726 -2.13 -18.77 30.87
C PRO A 726 -3.29 -19.40 30.09
N ARG A 727 -3.36 -20.73 30.08
CA ARG A 727 -4.31 -21.45 29.22
C ARG A 727 -4.86 -22.72 29.84
N TYR A 728 -6.03 -23.13 29.36
CA TYR A 728 -6.72 -24.33 29.83
C TYR A 728 -7.32 -25.11 28.65
N PHE A 729 -6.97 -26.38 28.54
CA PHE A 729 -7.55 -27.32 27.57
C PHE A 729 -8.72 -28.06 28.21
N LEU A 730 -9.85 -28.12 27.52
CA LEU A 730 -11.04 -28.82 27.99
C LEU A 730 -11.58 -29.75 26.92
N ARG A 731 -11.88 -31.00 27.29
CA ARG A 731 -12.56 -31.93 26.37
C ARG A 731 -14.03 -31.57 26.33
N HIS A 732 -14.58 -31.40 25.13
CA HIS A 732 -15.96 -30.95 24.94
C HIS A 732 -16.97 -31.91 25.59
N GLU A 733 -16.74 -33.22 25.48
CA GLU A 733 -17.57 -34.26 26.07
C GLU A 733 -17.63 -34.19 27.60
N ASP A 734 -16.48 -34.06 28.28
CA ASP A 734 -16.43 -33.93 29.73
C ASP A 734 -17.02 -32.61 30.21
N PHE A 735 -16.79 -31.53 29.46
CA PHE A 735 -17.32 -30.22 29.78
C PHE A 735 -18.86 -30.20 29.79
N LEU A 736 -19.51 -30.94 28.91
CA LEU A 736 -20.96 -31.07 28.92
C LEU A 736 -21.48 -31.90 30.12
N ILE A 737 -20.66 -32.79 30.68
CA ILE A 737 -21.02 -33.63 31.83
C ILE A 737 -20.79 -32.88 33.15
N ASP A 738 -19.64 -32.25 33.31
CA ASP A 738 -19.22 -31.60 34.56
C ASP A 738 -18.57 -30.23 34.29
N TRP A 739 -19.39 -29.31 33.75
CA TRP A 739 -18.95 -27.96 33.43
C TRP A 739 -18.38 -27.22 34.64
N ARG A 740 -18.93 -27.46 35.84
CA ARG A 740 -18.51 -26.79 37.09
C ARG A 740 -17.06 -27.07 37.40
N ARG A 741 -16.70 -28.35 37.44
CA ARG A 741 -15.32 -28.78 37.69
C ARG A 741 -14.36 -28.24 36.66
N HIS A 742 -14.77 -28.15 35.39
CA HIS A 742 -13.94 -27.57 34.35
C HIS A 742 -13.74 -26.06 34.51
N MET A 743 -14.77 -25.30 34.89
CA MET A 743 -14.64 -23.86 35.14
C MET A 743 -13.82 -23.55 36.40
N ASP A 744 -13.82 -24.45 37.39
CA ASP A 744 -12.94 -24.38 38.56
C ASP A 744 -11.48 -24.59 38.20
N ARG A 745 -11.19 -25.67 37.48
CA ARG A 745 -9.82 -25.95 37.02
C ARG A 745 -9.31 -24.88 36.06
N ALA A 746 -10.19 -24.33 35.22
CA ALA A 746 -9.83 -23.24 34.32
C ALA A 746 -9.48 -21.97 35.11
N ALA A 747 -10.26 -21.62 36.14
CA ALA A 747 -9.95 -20.51 37.04
C ALA A 747 -8.61 -20.69 37.76
N GLU A 748 -8.35 -21.89 38.29
CA GLU A 748 -7.08 -22.23 38.94
C GLU A 748 -5.89 -22.12 37.98
N ALA A 749 -6.01 -22.67 36.76
CA ALA A 749 -4.93 -22.69 35.78
C ALA A 749 -4.63 -21.31 35.16
N THR A 750 -5.62 -20.41 35.11
CA THR A 750 -5.50 -19.13 34.40
C THR A 750 -5.55 -17.90 35.30
N GLY A 751 -5.87 -18.07 36.59
CA GLY A 751 -6.05 -16.98 37.54
C GLY A 751 -7.30 -16.13 37.27
N VAL A 752 -8.29 -16.67 36.57
CA VAL A 752 -9.61 -16.02 36.36
C VAL A 752 -10.42 -16.10 37.65
N VAL A 753 -11.02 -14.98 38.04
CA VAL A 753 -11.96 -14.91 39.17
C VAL A 753 -13.35 -14.63 38.60
N TRP A 754 -14.29 -15.56 38.79
CA TRP A 754 -15.65 -15.47 38.25
C TRP A 754 -16.50 -14.45 39.02
N PRO A 755 -16.98 -13.36 38.40
CA PRO A 755 -17.72 -12.30 39.09
C PRO A 755 -19.10 -12.71 39.60
N ALA A 756 -19.80 -13.62 38.91
CA ALA A 756 -21.21 -13.92 39.14
C ALA A 756 -21.47 -15.34 39.65
N ARG A 757 -20.52 -15.94 40.39
CA ARG A 757 -20.68 -17.32 40.86
C ARG A 757 -21.74 -17.44 41.95
N SER A 758 -22.93 -17.89 41.59
CA SER A 758 -24.09 -18.01 42.48
C SER A 758 -24.91 -19.28 42.17
N SER A 759 -25.78 -19.70 43.10
CA SER A 759 -26.71 -20.82 42.85
C SER A 759 -27.67 -20.54 41.69
N GLN A 760 -27.91 -19.26 41.36
CA GLN A 760 -28.77 -18.85 40.24
C GLN A 760 -28.08 -19.02 38.89
N SER A 761 -26.82 -18.59 38.75
CA SER A 761 -26.02 -18.79 37.53
C SER A 761 -25.84 -20.28 37.22
N ASP A 762 -25.71 -21.10 38.26
CA ASP A 762 -25.60 -22.56 38.14
C ASP A 762 -26.83 -23.19 37.48
N VAL A 763 -28.04 -22.77 37.88
CA VAL A 763 -29.30 -23.24 37.30
C VAL A 763 -29.44 -22.77 35.84
N GLU A 764 -29.07 -21.53 35.55
CA GLU A 764 -29.11 -20.98 34.18
C GLU A 764 -28.16 -21.74 33.25
N ILE A 765 -26.96 -22.08 33.74
CA ILE A 765 -25.98 -22.87 32.99
C ILE A 765 -26.47 -24.30 32.76
N GLU A 766 -27.06 -24.97 33.76
CA GLU A 766 -27.63 -26.31 33.61
C GLU A 766 -28.79 -26.35 32.60
N GLN A 767 -29.63 -25.31 32.59
CA GLN A 767 -30.69 -25.16 31.59
C GLN A 767 -30.14 -24.84 30.19
N PHE A 768 -29.01 -24.14 30.11
CA PHE A 768 -28.32 -23.82 28.86
C PHE A 768 -27.55 -25.01 28.27
N LEU A 769 -26.91 -25.84 29.09
CA LEU A 769 -26.14 -27.01 28.69
C LEU A 769 -27.03 -28.26 28.60
N THR A 770 -27.91 -28.32 27.61
CA THR A 770 -28.74 -29.52 27.35
C THR A 770 -27.97 -30.57 26.56
N ALA A 771 -28.24 -31.87 26.81
CA ALA A 771 -27.65 -32.99 26.06
C ALA A 771 -27.84 -32.91 24.53
N ASP A 772 -28.87 -32.18 24.09
CA ASP A 772 -29.16 -31.91 22.67
C ASP A 772 -28.09 -31.06 21.98
N LEU A 773 -27.18 -30.40 22.70
CA LEU A 773 -26.06 -29.66 22.10
C LEU A 773 -24.97 -30.58 21.51
N HIS A 774 -24.99 -31.87 21.83
CA HIS A 774 -24.05 -32.88 21.31
C HIS A 774 -24.68 -33.67 20.15
N HIS A 775 -24.86 -32.99 19.01
CA HIS A 775 -25.58 -33.52 17.83
C HIS A 775 -24.84 -34.62 17.06
N GLU A 776 -23.52 -34.50 16.90
CA GLU A 776 -22.70 -35.53 16.26
C GLU A 776 -22.06 -36.36 17.35
N ARG A 777 -22.21 -37.69 17.27
CA ARG A 777 -21.59 -38.63 18.19
C ARG A 777 -20.75 -39.59 17.38
N ALA A 778 -19.43 -39.38 17.40
CA ALA A 778 -18.47 -40.33 16.83
C ALA A 778 -17.55 -40.80 17.94
N SER A 779 -17.38 -42.11 18.07
CA SER A 779 -16.42 -42.66 19.03
C SER A 779 -14.98 -42.35 18.60
N ILE A 780 -14.05 -42.49 19.55
CA ILE A 780 -12.61 -42.43 19.26
C ILE A 780 -12.23 -43.53 18.27
N GLU A 781 -12.86 -44.70 18.36
CA GLU A 781 -12.63 -45.82 17.46
C GLU A 781 -13.13 -45.50 16.04
N ASP A 782 -14.30 -44.86 15.90
CA ASP A 782 -14.79 -44.40 14.60
C ASP A 782 -13.81 -43.42 13.95
N MET A 783 -13.31 -42.44 14.72
CA MET A 783 -12.31 -41.47 14.24
C MET A 783 -10.99 -42.15 13.87
N ARG A 784 -10.54 -43.14 14.65
CA ARG A 784 -9.31 -43.92 14.37
C ARG A 784 -9.49 -44.93 13.24
N ASN A 785 -10.69 -45.33 12.87
CA ASN A 785 -10.90 -46.29 11.79
C ASN A 785 -11.35 -45.61 10.48
N HIS A 786 -11.72 -44.33 10.53
CA HIS A 786 -12.18 -43.60 9.36
C HIS A 786 -11.03 -43.36 8.35
N PRO A 787 -11.24 -43.67 7.05
CA PRO A 787 -10.18 -43.60 6.03
C PRO A 787 -9.66 -42.18 5.78
N ASP A 788 -10.54 -41.17 5.87
CA ASP A 788 -10.16 -39.76 5.65
C ASP A 788 -9.40 -39.14 6.83
N VAL A 789 -9.36 -39.80 8.00
CA VAL A 789 -8.69 -39.25 9.19
C VAL A 789 -7.23 -39.68 9.18
N THR A 790 -6.36 -38.75 8.81
CA THR A 790 -4.92 -38.99 8.63
C THR A 790 -4.18 -39.22 9.96
N PRO A 791 -2.99 -39.86 9.93
CA PRO A 791 -2.16 -40.03 11.13
C PRO A 791 -1.85 -38.72 11.87
N LEU A 792 -1.67 -37.60 11.14
CA LEU A 792 -1.44 -36.28 11.74
C LEU A 792 -2.64 -35.81 12.56
N VAL A 793 -3.86 -35.98 12.04
CA VAL A 793 -5.09 -35.60 12.75
C VAL A 793 -5.28 -36.46 14.01
N ARG A 794 -5.07 -37.77 13.91
CA ARG A 794 -5.17 -38.70 15.06
C ARG A 794 -4.17 -38.33 16.13
N LYS A 795 -2.90 -38.16 15.76
CA LYS A 795 -1.82 -37.81 16.68
C LYS A 795 -2.09 -36.47 17.39
N THR A 796 -2.50 -35.45 16.64
CA THR A 796 -2.84 -34.14 17.20
C THR A 796 -3.97 -34.25 18.23
N TYR A 797 -5.04 -34.97 17.88
CA TYR A 797 -6.18 -35.15 18.78
C TYR A 797 -5.81 -35.93 20.04
N ASP A 798 -5.02 -37.01 19.92
CA ASP A 798 -4.55 -37.78 21.06
C ASP A 798 -3.66 -36.93 21.99
N ILE A 799 -2.78 -36.08 21.45
CA ILE A 799 -1.98 -35.14 22.25
C ILE A 799 -2.87 -34.13 22.99
N PHE A 800 -3.84 -33.50 22.32
CA PHE A 800 -4.73 -32.55 23.01
C PHE A 800 -5.61 -33.20 24.07
N ARG A 801 -6.01 -34.46 23.87
CA ARG A 801 -6.71 -35.22 24.90
C ARG A 801 -5.83 -35.48 26.11
N ALA A 802 -4.56 -35.82 25.92
CA ALA A 802 -3.60 -35.97 27.00
C ALA A 802 -3.40 -34.63 27.73
N MET A 803 -3.18 -33.53 26.99
CA MET A 803 -3.03 -32.20 27.57
C MET A 803 -4.24 -31.74 28.40
N ALA A 804 -5.46 -32.07 27.98
CA ALA A 804 -6.68 -31.73 28.72
C ALA A 804 -6.84 -32.52 30.04
N VAL A 805 -6.21 -33.68 30.17
CA VAL A 805 -6.28 -34.52 31.38
C VAL A 805 -5.08 -34.24 32.29
N ASP A 806 -3.89 -34.43 31.76
CA ASP A 806 -2.61 -34.48 32.50
C ASP A 806 -1.89 -33.12 32.54
N GLY A 807 -2.39 -32.15 31.78
CA GLY A 807 -1.71 -30.87 31.59
C GLY A 807 -0.65 -30.95 30.49
N GLU A 808 0.04 -29.84 30.28
CA GLU A 808 1.02 -29.73 29.22
C GLU A 808 2.40 -30.22 29.65
N SER A 809 3.15 -30.79 28.70
CA SER A 809 4.56 -31.13 28.90
C SER A 809 5.44 -30.64 27.74
N PRO A 810 6.75 -30.40 27.95
CA PRO A 810 7.68 -30.06 26.87
C PRO A 810 7.69 -31.09 25.73
N GLU A 811 7.54 -32.38 26.05
CA GLU A 811 7.54 -33.48 25.08
C GLU A 811 6.31 -33.42 24.17
N LEU A 812 5.13 -33.20 24.75
CA LEU A 812 3.89 -33.05 23.98
C LEU A 812 3.92 -31.81 23.07
N ARG A 813 4.53 -30.70 23.53
CA ARG A 813 4.72 -29.49 22.71
C ARG A 813 5.67 -29.73 21.53
N ALA A 814 6.81 -30.39 21.79
CA ALA A 814 7.76 -30.76 20.73
C ALA A 814 7.16 -31.74 19.72
N GLU A 815 6.21 -32.59 20.13
CA GLU A 815 5.44 -33.41 19.19
C GLU A 815 4.49 -32.61 18.31
N LEU A 816 3.78 -31.64 18.88
CA LEU A 816 2.90 -30.75 18.12
C LEU A 816 3.69 -29.87 17.14
N ASP A 817 4.89 -29.41 17.51
CA ASP A 817 5.76 -28.65 16.60
C ASP A 817 6.17 -29.50 15.39
N ARG A 818 6.53 -30.77 15.60
CA ARG A 818 6.81 -31.71 14.50
C ARG A 818 5.60 -31.94 13.61
N VAL A 819 4.41 -32.08 14.19
CA VAL A 819 3.16 -32.24 13.44
C VAL A 819 2.84 -30.98 12.62
N ARG A 820 3.01 -29.80 13.22
CA ARG A 820 2.80 -28.51 12.56
C ARG A 820 3.78 -28.30 11.41
N MET A 821 5.08 -28.50 11.63
CA MET A 821 6.09 -28.39 10.57
C MET A 821 5.79 -29.32 9.39
N GLY A 822 5.53 -30.60 9.65
CA GLY A 822 5.19 -31.54 8.59
C GLY A 822 3.88 -31.20 7.85
N PHE A 823 2.92 -30.58 8.55
CA PHE A 823 1.69 -30.09 7.93
C PHE A 823 1.93 -28.83 7.09
N ASP A 824 2.77 -27.90 7.54
CA ASP A 824 3.16 -26.69 6.81
C ASP A 824 3.91 -27.05 5.52
N GLU A 825 4.92 -27.93 5.60
CA GLU A 825 5.66 -28.44 4.43
C GLU A 825 4.72 -29.10 3.39
N SER A 826 3.75 -29.90 3.87
CA SER A 826 2.74 -30.52 2.99
C SER A 826 1.82 -29.48 2.35
N CYS A 827 1.50 -28.39 3.06
CA CYS A 827 0.70 -27.28 2.54
C CYS A 827 1.45 -26.47 1.50
N ASP A 828 2.77 -26.37 1.56
CA ASP A 828 3.57 -25.67 0.55
C ASP A 828 3.57 -26.46 -0.76
N VAL A 829 3.82 -27.78 -0.70
CA VAL A 829 3.82 -28.67 -1.87
C VAL A 829 2.43 -28.73 -2.53
N LEU A 830 1.37 -28.95 -1.75
CA LEU A 830 -0.01 -28.96 -2.25
C LEU A 830 -0.51 -27.56 -2.62
N GLY A 831 -0.02 -26.53 -1.92
CA GLY A 831 -0.37 -25.13 -2.13
C GLY A 831 0.12 -24.61 -3.46
N MET A 832 1.29 -25.05 -3.94
CA MET A 832 1.77 -24.76 -5.30
C MET A 832 0.90 -25.42 -6.38
N MET A 833 0.44 -26.67 -6.17
CA MET A 833 -0.49 -27.35 -7.08
C MET A 833 -1.88 -26.70 -7.08
N VAL A 834 -2.44 -26.41 -5.91
CA VAL A 834 -3.79 -25.85 -5.78
C VAL A 834 -3.82 -24.35 -6.11
N ALA A 835 -2.76 -23.58 -5.87
CA ALA A 835 -2.69 -22.19 -6.33
C ALA A 835 -2.67 -22.10 -7.86
N ALA A 836 -2.00 -23.02 -8.55
CA ALA A 836 -2.05 -23.12 -10.01
C ALA A 836 -3.49 -23.41 -10.50
N GLU A 837 -4.22 -24.29 -9.82
CA GLU A 837 -5.60 -24.67 -10.17
C GLU A 837 -6.63 -23.60 -9.76
N THR A 838 -6.41 -22.89 -8.63
CA THR A 838 -7.31 -21.86 -8.08
C THR A 838 -7.14 -20.52 -8.80
N GLU A 839 -5.94 -20.19 -9.26
CA GLU A 839 -5.69 -19.02 -10.11
C GLU A 839 -6.28 -19.23 -11.50
N GLN A 840 -6.25 -20.46 -12.02
CA GLN A 840 -6.97 -20.84 -13.24
C GLN A 840 -8.49 -20.67 -13.08
N LEU A 841 -9.08 -21.16 -11.98
CA LEU A 841 -10.51 -21.00 -11.69
C LEU A 841 -10.92 -19.55 -11.38
N ARG A 842 -10.06 -18.76 -10.70
CA ARG A 842 -10.29 -17.32 -10.46
C ARG A 842 -10.16 -16.50 -11.73
N GLY A 843 -9.24 -16.85 -12.63
CA GLY A 843 -9.14 -16.28 -13.97
C GLY A 843 -10.37 -16.57 -14.82
N GLU A 844 -10.87 -17.82 -14.78
CA GLU A 844 -12.10 -18.22 -15.47
C GLU A 844 -13.35 -17.54 -14.89
N LEU A 845 -13.49 -17.44 -13.55
CA LEU A 845 -14.59 -16.70 -12.91
C LEU A 845 -14.46 -15.18 -13.08
N GLY A 846 -13.25 -14.64 -13.07
CA GLY A 846 -12.96 -13.22 -13.27
C GLY A 846 -13.32 -12.78 -14.68
N ALA A 847 -12.91 -13.56 -15.70
CA ALA A 847 -13.30 -13.34 -17.09
C ALA A 847 -14.82 -13.40 -17.27
N ARG A 848 -15.48 -14.40 -16.64
CA ARG A 848 -16.94 -14.58 -16.71
C ARG A 848 -17.71 -13.49 -15.95
N ASN A 849 -17.16 -12.96 -14.85
CA ASN A 849 -17.74 -11.86 -14.08
C ASN A 849 -17.53 -10.49 -14.76
N LEU A 850 -16.42 -10.31 -15.48
CA LEU A 850 -16.19 -9.14 -16.35
C LEU A 850 -17.18 -9.14 -17.52
N GLU A 851 -17.43 -10.32 -18.12
CA GLU A 851 -18.43 -10.52 -19.17
C GLU A 851 -19.86 -10.25 -18.63
N TYR A 852 -20.23 -10.82 -17.48
CA TYR A 852 -21.51 -10.54 -16.82
C TYR A 852 -21.67 -9.08 -16.39
N GLY A 853 -20.61 -8.44 -15.88
CA GLY A 853 -20.60 -7.04 -15.50
C GLY A 853 -20.72 -6.10 -16.70
N ALA A 854 -20.14 -6.46 -17.85
CA ALA A 854 -20.31 -5.73 -19.10
C ALA A 854 -21.75 -5.87 -19.64
N VAL A 855 -22.35 -7.05 -19.54
CA VAL A 855 -23.75 -7.29 -19.92
C VAL A 855 -24.72 -6.51 -19.01
N ILE A 856 -24.49 -6.49 -17.70
CA ILE A 856 -25.34 -5.73 -16.77
C ILE A 856 -25.21 -4.21 -16.99
N ARG A 857 -24.00 -3.71 -17.26
CA ARG A 857 -23.80 -2.29 -17.62
C ARG A 857 -24.48 -1.94 -18.94
N ALA A 858 -24.29 -2.76 -19.98
CA ALA A 858 -24.96 -2.57 -21.27
C ALA A 858 -26.50 -2.65 -21.14
N GLN A 859 -27.04 -3.54 -20.29
CA GLN A 859 -28.48 -3.59 -20.01
C GLN A 859 -28.98 -2.38 -19.22
N HIS A 860 -28.17 -1.87 -18.29
CA HIS A 860 -28.50 -0.66 -17.53
C HIS A 860 -28.48 0.58 -18.43
N ASP A 861 -27.47 0.73 -19.29
CA ASP A 861 -27.35 1.83 -20.24
C ASP A 861 -28.46 1.78 -21.30
N LEU A 862 -28.78 0.59 -21.82
CA LEU A 862 -29.92 0.40 -22.73
C LEU A 862 -31.26 0.73 -22.06
N ARG A 863 -31.39 0.48 -20.76
CA ARG A 863 -32.59 0.82 -19.99
C ARG A 863 -32.70 2.33 -19.74
N LEU A 864 -31.59 3.01 -19.50
CA LEU A 864 -31.55 4.48 -19.41
C LEU A 864 -31.88 5.13 -20.76
N GLU A 865 -31.35 4.61 -21.87
CA GLU A 865 -31.72 5.05 -23.22
C GLU A 865 -33.19 4.76 -23.52
N HIS A 866 -33.70 3.58 -23.16
CA HIS A 866 -35.12 3.25 -23.31
C HIS A 866 -36.01 4.22 -22.53
N ASP A 867 -35.69 4.50 -21.26
CA ASP A 867 -36.43 5.44 -20.42
C ASP A 867 -36.33 6.89 -20.94
N ALA A 868 -35.24 7.25 -21.63
CA ALA A 868 -35.10 8.54 -22.31
C ALA A 868 -35.97 8.61 -23.58
N VAL A 869 -35.98 7.53 -24.38
CA VAL A 869 -36.84 7.42 -25.58
C VAL A 869 -38.32 7.39 -25.21
N VAL A 870 -38.70 6.68 -24.14
CA VAL A 870 -40.08 6.65 -23.64
C VAL A 870 -40.52 8.04 -23.18
N ARG A 871 -39.65 8.80 -22.51
CA ARG A 871 -39.93 10.21 -22.15
C ARG A 871 -40.08 11.10 -23.38
N ALA A 872 -39.19 11.00 -24.36
CA ALA A 872 -39.30 11.74 -25.61
C ALA A 872 -40.57 11.39 -26.40
N LEU A 873 -41.00 10.12 -26.40
CA LEU A 873 -42.25 9.67 -27.02
C LEU A 873 -43.49 10.21 -26.29
N LEU A 874 -43.44 10.33 -24.96
CA LEU A 874 -44.52 10.96 -24.18
C LEU A 874 -44.64 12.45 -24.51
N ASP A 875 -43.51 13.16 -24.62
CA ASP A 875 -43.50 14.58 -25.00
C ASP A 875 -44.02 14.80 -26.43
N VAL A 876 -43.59 13.97 -27.39
CA VAL A 876 -44.13 13.99 -28.76
C VAL A 876 -45.62 13.66 -28.77
N GLY A 877 -46.09 12.77 -27.89
CA GLY A 877 -47.52 12.47 -27.71
C GLY A 877 -48.31 13.69 -27.26
N LEU A 878 -47.79 14.43 -26.27
CA LEU A 878 -48.40 15.66 -25.76
C LEU A 878 -48.44 16.76 -26.83
N GLU A 879 -47.36 16.92 -27.60
CA GLU A 879 -47.31 17.86 -28.73
C GLU A 879 -48.29 17.47 -29.84
N ARG A 880 -48.37 16.19 -30.20
CA ARG A 880 -49.32 15.69 -31.20
C ARG A 880 -50.76 15.96 -30.78
N ASP A 881 -51.09 15.75 -29.51
CA ASP A 881 -52.42 16.01 -28.98
C ASP A 881 -52.72 17.51 -28.92
N ALA A 882 -51.73 18.36 -28.65
CA ALA A 882 -51.86 19.81 -28.74
C ALA A 882 -52.10 20.28 -30.18
N VAL A 883 -51.36 19.73 -31.15
CA VAL A 883 -51.56 19.99 -32.59
C VAL A 883 -52.93 19.51 -33.04
N ALA A 884 -53.38 18.32 -32.61
CA ALA A 884 -54.70 17.81 -32.96
C ALA A 884 -55.83 18.71 -32.43
N ARG A 885 -55.70 19.25 -31.20
CA ARG A 885 -56.64 20.24 -30.65
C ARG A 885 -56.66 21.53 -31.47
N ALA A 886 -55.48 22.09 -31.79
CA ALA A 886 -55.37 23.29 -32.62
C ALA A 886 -55.95 23.07 -34.03
N HIS A 887 -55.71 21.90 -34.63
CA HIS A 887 -56.23 21.55 -35.95
C HIS A 887 -57.75 21.37 -35.96
N HIS A 888 -58.34 20.89 -34.86
CA HIS A 888 -59.78 20.82 -34.67
C HIS A 888 -60.39 22.23 -34.54
N GLU A 889 -59.76 23.11 -33.77
CA GLU A 889 -60.18 24.51 -33.60
C GLU A 889 -60.14 25.28 -34.93
N VAL A 890 -59.05 25.15 -35.70
CA VAL A 890 -58.95 25.70 -37.06
C VAL A 890 -60.02 25.11 -37.99
N GLY A 891 -60.36 23.83 -37.83
CA GLY A 891 -61.47 23.19 -38.56
C GLY A 891 -62.81 23.86 -38.29
N LEU A 892 -63.11 24.14 -37.01
CA LEU A 892 -64.34 24.84 -36.60
C LEU A 892 -64.38 26.29 -37.12
N GLU A 893 -63.25 27.00 -37.08
CA GLU A 893 -63.15 28.35 -37.66
C GLU A 893 -63.36 28.32 -39.17
N ARG A 894 -62.71 27.38 -39.88
CA ARG A 894 -62.88 27.21 -41.33
C ARG A 894 -64.33 26.93 -41.71
N ASP A 895 -65.02 26.07 -40.96
CA ASP A 895 -66.43 25.74 -41.22
C ASP A 895 -67.36 26.92 -40.91
N THR A 896 -66.97 27.80 -39.99
CA THR A 896 -67.67 29.06 -39.70
C THR A 896 -67.47 30.07 -40.84
N VAL A 897 -66.23 30.24 -41.31
CA VAL A 897 -65.91 31.09 -42.47
C VAL A 897 -66.59 30.57 -43.74
N ALA A 898 -66.61 29.26 -43.96
CA ALA A 898 -67.27 28.66 -45.12
C ALA A 898 -68.79 28.93 -45.15
N ARG A 899 -69.44 28.89 -43.97
CA ARG A 899 -70.86 29.28 -43.83
C ARG A 899 -71.06 30.76 -44.14
N ALA A 900 -70.27 31.64 -43.54
CA ALA A 900 -70.34 33.08 -43.82
C ALA A 900 -70.10 33.41 -45.30
N LEU A 901 -69.18 32.70 -45.97
CA LEU A 901 -68.90 32.88 -47.39
C LEU A 901 -70.02 32.35 -48.29
N HIS A 902 -70.71 31.30 -47.86
CA HIS A 902 -71.91 30.80 -48.54
C HIS A 902 -73.06 31.80 -48.44
N ASP A 903 -73.32 32.33 -47.24
CA ASP A 903 -74.36 33.34 -47.01
C ASP A 903 -74.08 34.61 -47.83
N LEU A 904 -72.82 35.08 -47.84
CA LEU A 904 -72.42 36.24 -48.64
C LEU A 904 -72.59 36.01 -50.15
N ARG A 905 -72.36 34.78 -50.64
CA ARG A 905 -72.63 34.44 -52.05
C ARG A 905 -74.13 34.49 -52.36
N LEU A 906 -74.97 34.00 -51.46
CA LEU A 906 -76.43 34.08 -51.62
C LEU A 906 -76.91 35.54 -51.67
N GLU A 907 -76.36 36.39 -50.80
CA GLU A 907 -76.62 37.84 -50.81
C GLU A 907 -76.13 38.50 -52.10
N HIS A 908 -74.92 38.15 -52.56
CA HIS A 908 -74.36 38.64 -53.82
C HIS A 908 -75.25 38.26 -55.01
N ASP A 909 -75.67 37.00 -55.11
CA ASP A 909 -76.53 36.53 -56.19
C ASP A 909 -77.92 37.20 -56.14
N ALA A 910 -78.45 37.49 -54.95
CA ALA A 910 -79.68 38.27 -54.78
C ALA A 910 -79.50 39.71 -55.25
N ALA A 911 -78.39 40.36 -54.92
CA ALA A 911 -78.07 41.71 -55.36
C ALA A 911 -77.88 41.79 -56.89
N VAL A 912 -77.23 40.79 -57.50
CA VAL A 912 -77.07 40.69 -58.96
C VAL A 912 -78.42 40.55 -59.65
N ARG A 913 -79.33 39.71 -59.12
CA ARG A 913 -80.71 39.59 -59.64
C ARG A 913 -81.47 40.91 -59.54
N ALA A 914 -81.42 41.58 -58.40
CA ALA A 914 -82.07 42.87 -58.21
C ALA A 914 -81.51 43.95 -59.17
N HIS A 915 -80.19 43.96 -59.39
CA HIS A 915 -79.58 44.86 -60.37
C HIS A 915 -80.06 44.54 -61.80
N HIS A 916 -80.20 43.26 -62.16
CA HIS A 916 -80.71 42.88 -63.47
C HIS A 916 -82.16 43.34 -63.68
N GLU A 917 -83.03 43.17 -62.67
CA GLU A 917 -84.42 43.66 -62.68
C GLU A 917 -84.48 45.18 -62.83
N LEU A 918 -83.68 45.93 -62.06
CA LEU A 918 -83.58 47.40 -62.21
C LEU A 918 -83.08 47.80 -63.60
N GLY A 919 -82.20 47.00 -64.22
CA GLY A 919 -81.75 47.20 -65.60
C GLY A 919 -82.89 47.06 -66.61
N LEU A 920 -83.74 46.04 -66.44
CA LEU A 920 -84.93 45.83 -67.27
C LEU A 920 -85.94 46.97 -67.09
N GLU A 921 -86.22 47.38 -65.85
CA GLU A 921 -87.11 48.51 -65.57
C GLU A 921 -86.61 49.81 -66.19
N ARG A 922 -85.31 50.09 -66.07
CA ARG A 922 -84.67 51.25 -66.72
C ARG A 922 -84.84 51.18 -68.23
N ASP A 923 -84.61 50.04 -68.86
CA ASP A 923 -84.73 49.90 -70.31
C ASP A 923 -86.19 50.07 -70.77
N THR A 924 -87.17 49.60 -69.99
CA THR A 924 -88.59 49.87 -70.22
C THR A 924 -88.90 51.36 -70.10
N ALA A 925 -88.42 52.03 -69.03
CA ALA A 925 -88.61 53.46 -68.84
C ALA A 925 -88.00 54.29 -69.98
N VAL A 926 -86.82 53.91 -70.48
CA VAL A 926 -86.17 54.56 -71.63
C VAL A 926 -87.03 54.42 -72.89
N ARG A 927 -87.63 53.25 -73.15
CA ARG A 927 -88.56 53.06 -74.27
C ARG A 927 -89.79 53.95 -74.12
N THR A 928 -90.41 53.98 -72.94
CA THR A 928 -91.58 54.83 -72.68
C THR A 928 -91.26 56.32 -72.90
N VAL A 929 -90.09 56.79 -72.45
CA VAL A 929 -89.64 58.17 -72.69
C VAL A 929 -89.43 58.44 -74.19
N HIS A 930 -88.89 57.47 -74.93
CA HIS A 930 -88.73 57.59 -76.38
C HIS A 930 -90.09 57.70 -77.09
N ASP A 931 -91.05 56.82 -76.74
CA ASP A 931 -92.39 56.83 -77.31
C ASP A 931 -93.13 58.14 -77.01
N LEU A 932 -93.05 58.62 -75.76
CA LEU A 932 -93.61 59.92 -75.37
C LEU A 932 -92.94 61.09 -76.11
N SER A 933 -91.64 61.00 -76.43
CA SER A 933 -90.97 62.00 -77.26
C SER A 933 -91.52 62.01 -78.69
N LEU A 934 -91.78 60.84 -79.27
CA LEU A 934 -92.38 60.72 -80.61
C LEU A 934 -93.80 61.30 -80.63
N GLU A 935 -94.60 61.01 -79.59
CA GLU A 935 -95.95 61.54 -79.43
C GLU A 935 -95.94 63.06 -79.26
N ARG A 936 -95.05 63.60 -78.41
CA ARG A 936 -94.83 65.04 -78.27
C ARG A 936 -94.50 65.67 -79.62
N ASP A 937 -93.60 65.07 -80.40
CA ASP A 937 -93.19 65.61 -81.70
C ASP A 937 -94.33 65.58 -82.72
N ALA A 938 -95.22 64.57 -82.65
CA ALA A 938 -96.45 64.53 -83.44
C ALA A 938 -97.43 65.65 -83.04
N LEU A 939 -97.68 65.82 -81.75
CA LEU A 939 -98.54 66.90 -81.24
C LEU A 939 -98.00 68.30 -81.57
N VAL A 940 -96.67 68.47 -81.56
CA VAL A 940 -96.02 69.72 -81.99
C VAL A 940 -96.28 69.98 -83.48
N ARG A 941 -96.17 68.97 -84.34
CA ARG A 941 -96.50 69.09 -85.78
C ARG A 941 -97.96 69.46 -85.99
N ASP A 942 -98.89 68.79 -85.31
CA ASP A 942 -100.32 69.08 -85.42
C ASP A 942 -100.64 70.50 -84.94
N ARG A 943 -100.06 70.93 -83.82
CA ARG A 943 -100.18 72.30 -83.32
C ARG A 943 -99.67 73.31 -84.35
N ASP A 944 -98.53 73.05 -84.96
CA ASP A 944 -97.92 73.98 -85.93
C ASP A 944 -98.72 74.02 -87.25
N ALA A 945 -99.28 72.88 -87.68
CA ALA A 945 -100.23 72.82 -88.80
C ALA A 945 -101.51 73.62 -88.52
N LEU A 946 -102.14 73.44 -87.35
CA LEU A 946 -103.32 74.22 -86.94
C LEU A 946 -103.02 75.72 -86.83
N ARG A 947 -101.82 76.08 -86.34
CA ARG A 947 -101.36 77.48 -86.31
C ARG A 947 -101.20 78.05 -87.73
N ALA A 948 -100.69 77.27 -88.67
CA ALA A 948 -100.55 77.66 -90.07
C ALA A 948 -101.92 77.84 -90.73
N GLU A 949 -102.87 76.92 -90.53
CA GLU A 949 -104.25 77.04 -91.00
C GLU A 949 -104.93 78.30 -90.46
N ARG A 950 -104.85 78.53 -89.14
CA ARG A 950 -105.38 79.76 -88.53
C ARG A 950 -104.75 81.00 -89.16
N ASN A 951 -103.42 81.02 -89.35
CA ASN A 951 -102.75 82.18 -89.94
C ASN A 951 -103.17 82.41 -91.40
N ALA A 952 -103.35 81.35 -92.19
CA ALA A 952 -103.88 81.45 -93.55
C ALA A 952 -105.31 81.98 -93.57
N LEU A 953 -106.16 81.55 -92.63
CA LEU A 953 -107.52 82.04 -92.45
C LEU A 953 -107.53 83.54 -92.13
N LEU A 954 -106.67 83.98 -91.21
CA LEU A 954 -106.49 85.40 -90.85
C LEU A 954 -105.93 86.27 -91.99
N ALA A 955 -105.15 85.70 -92.91
CA ALA A 955 -104.58 86.39 -94.06
C ALA A 955 -105.48 86.40 -95.31
N SER A 956 -106.54 85.60 -95.33
CA SER A 956 -107.42 85.44 -96.49
C SER A 956 -108.16 86.73 -96.89
N SER A 957 -108.40 86.89 -98.19
CA SER A 957 -109.10 88.05 -98.76
C SER A 957 -110.51 88.19 -98.19
N SER A 958 -111.20 87.09 -97.93
CA SER A 958 -112.53 87.06 -97.29
C SER A 958 -112.46 87.55 -95.84
N TRP A 959 -111.44 87.16 -95.07
CA TRP A 959 -111.23 87.67 -93.71
C TRP A 959 -110.91 89.17 -93.73
N ARG A 960 -110.12 89.68 -94.68
CA ARG A 960 -109.82 91.11 -94.78
C ARG A 960 -111.00 91.97 -95.27
N LEU A 961 -111.78 91.49 -96.24
CA LEU A 961 -112.96 92.18 -96.79
C LEU A 961 -114.12 92.29 -95.79
N THR A 962 -114.26 91.34 -94.88
CA THR A 962 -115.32 91.33 -93.85
C THR A 962 -114.96 92.11 -92.58
N ALA A 963 -113.78 92.75 -92.53
CA ALA A 963 -113.32 93.50 -91.36
C ALA A 963 -114.29 94.61 -90.89
N PRO A 964 -114.92 95.42 -91.77
CA PRO A 964 -115.90 96.43 -91.32
C PRO A 964 -117.19 95.81 -90.77
N LEU A 965 -117.57 94.61 -91.24
CA LEU A 965 -118.77 93.88 -90.83
C LEU A 965 -118.63 93.21 -89.45
N ARG A 966 -117.41 93.09 -88.91
CA ARG A 966 -117.15 92.54 -87.56
C ARG A 966 -117.17 93.58 -86.44
N TRP A 967 -117.43 94.85 -86.74
CA TRP A 967 -117.56 95.94 -85.74
C TRP A 967 -119.00 96.17 -85.26
N VAL A 968 -119.99 95.43 -85.78
CA VAL A 968 -121.40 95.54 -85.37
C VAL A 968 -121.88 94.21 -84.77
N ARG A 969 -122.19 94.25 -83.46
CA ARG A 969 -122.62 93.15 -82.55
C ARG A 969 -121.49 92.18 -82.16
N GLY A 970 -121.23 91.89 -80.89
CA GLY A 970 -121.98 92.10 -79.64
C GLY A 970 -121.48 91.05 -78.62
N PRO A 971 -121.70 91.25 -77.31
CA PRO A 971 -120.87 90.77 -76.20
C PRO A 971 -121.12 89.31 -75.80
N PHE A 972 -120.28 88.80 -74.88
CA PHE A 972 -120.23 87.46 -74.25
C PHE A 972 -119.18 86.50 -74.83
N MET A 973 -118.00 86.44 -74.22
CA MET A 973 -117.71 85.39 -73.22
C MET A 973 -116.40 85.65 -72.49
N ARG A 974 -116.50 85.51 -71.16
CA ARG A 974 -115.46 85.52 -70.13
C ARG A 974 -115.18 84.06 -69.71
N ARG A 975 -113.99 83.85 -69.13
CA ARG A 975 -113.52 82.67 -68.34
C ARG A 975 -113.10 81.47 -69.20
N ARG A 976 -112.01 80.75 -68.91
CA ARG A 976 -111.31 80.49 -67.65
C ARG A 976 -109.81 80.34 -67.89
#